data_AF-A0A965DBI1-F1
#
_entry.id   AF-A0A965DBI1-F1
#
_cell.length_a   1.000
_cell.length_b   1.000
_cell.length_c   1.000
_cell.angle_alpha   90.00
_cell.angle_beta   90.00
_cell.angle_gamma   90.00
#
_symmetry.space_group_name_H-M   'P 1'
#
loop_
_entity.id
_entity.type
_entity.pdbx_description
1 polymer ?
#
loop_
_entity_poly.entity_id
_entity_poly.type
_entity_poly.pdbx_seq_one_letter_code
_entity_poly.pdbx_strand_id
1 'polypeptide(L)'
;MNKKERTSATVLEEFVGRVLGHRDGHGFVQREDGQPDVYLPLNEMRAVLHADKVRVRIQRLDRRGRPEGKVLEILERPDQPIIGRLLQESGVFLVAPEDRRFGQDILIPKGMLGGAELGQVVVARLTEAPSLFAQPVGRVVEVLGGLDDPGMEIEIAVRKYGVPHRFSDDCLNLAKALPEELRPSDYKDRVDLRDVPLVTIDGEDARDFDDAVFAVPTQFKRKKAWRLLVAIADVSHYVETGSAIDVDAYDRATSVYFPRRVIPMLPEKLSNGLCSLKPAVDRLCMVCDMVIDLEGEIQAYQFYPAVMHSHARLTYTEVATILANTNGPQAQKYADVLEPLLNLHGLYRCLVKARQRRGAVDFETTETKIISDDNGRIQRIVPSVRNDAHKLIEEAMLAANVCSAEFIQTHKHLALYRVHEGPTPEKREALRQFLRALGIAMPLSEEPLPSEFQAIAEATRDRPDAQQIHTMLLRSMQQAIYSPHNSGHFGLAYAAYTHFTSPIRRYPDLLVHRVIKGILKGKAYVLPELPTPTEPLSKRRMPVAPKADAQSGLSKTDLKRVVGWEAAGLHCSINERRADEASKDVESWLKCQYMREHLGEEFDGTVTAIASMGLFVTLDSLYVEGLVHITELGDEYFRLDEIRQELRGDRTGIRYAMGTPVRVQVSRVDLDARKIDFRLVNGESKGRKVASPRSGQSMSQGGGADAVAPLHQETRGRAGAKPWAKSKRRSASSGATEKSPRRDARSAGKANASGKKPAGKKSKHRR
;
A
#
# COMPACT_ATOMS: atom_id res chain seq x y z
N MET A 1 -24.86 5.89 -43.34
CA MET A 1 -23.48 5.34 -43.28
C MET A 1 -23.55 3.91 -42.78
N ASN A 2 -22.90 3.00 -43.48
CA ASN A 2 -23.00 1.55 -43.31
C ASN A 2 -21.96 1.02 -42.31
N LYS A 3 -22.17 -0.17 -41.72
CA LYS A 3 -21.29 -0.69 -40.65
C LYS A 3 -19.84 -0.90 -41.13
N LYS A 4 -19.65 -1.22 -42.42
CA LYS A 4 -18.33 -1.29 -43.07
C LYS A 4 -17.62 0.07 -43.17
N GLU A 5 -18.34 1.15 -43.44
CA GLU A 5 -17.76 2.49 -43.66
C GLU A 5 -17.14 3.05 -42.37
N ARG A 6 -17.76 2.79 -41.22
CA ARG A 6 -17.18 3.13 -39.91
C ARG A 6 -15.87 2.38 -39.65
N THR A 7 -15.80 1.08 -39.94
CA THR A 7 -14.55 0.32 -39.77
C THR A 7 -13.42 0.74 -40.70
N SER A 8 -13.71 1.30 -41.89
CA SER A 8 -12.67 1.83 -42.77
C SER A 8 -12.13 3.20 -42.35
N ALA A 9 -12.91 4.01 -41.63
CA ALA A 9 -12.44 5.31 -41.14
C ALA A 9 -11.39 5.17 -40.03
N THR A 10 -11.64 4.33 -39.02
CA THR A 10 -10.79 4.13 -37.84
C THR A 10 -9.40 3.54 -38.15
N VAL A 11 -9.18 3.02 -39.36
CA VAL A 11 -7.90 2.44 -39.83
C VAL A 11 -6.98 3.49 -40.51
N LEU A 12 -7.43 4.74 -40.60
CA LEU A 12 -6.62 5.87 -41.07
C LEU A 12 -6.37 6.94 -40.00
N GLU A 13 -7.02 6.84 -38.84
CA GLU A 13 -6.88 7.81 -37.76
C GLU A 13 -5.51 7.67 -37.06
N GLU A 14 -4.90 8.83 -36.78
CA GLU A 14 -3.60 8.95 -36.11
C GLU A 14 -3.79 9.51 -34.70
N PHE A 15 -3.09 8.93 -33.74
CA PHE A 15 -3.20 9.28 -32.33
C PHE A 15 -1.83 9.54 -31.73
N VAL A 16 -1.76 10.49 -30.80
CA VAL A 16 -0.57 10.73 -29.99
C VAL A 16 -0.68 9.95 -28.69
N GLY A 17 0.44 9.44 -28.18
CA GLY A 17 0.47 8.71 -26.91
C GLY A 17 1.86 8.29 -26.48
N ARG A 18 2.01 7.68 -25.29
CA ARG A 18 3.29 7.17 -24.79
C ARG A 18 3.43 5.65 -24.86
N VAL A 19 4.64 5.18 -25.14
CA VAL A 19 4.99 3.76 -25.30
C VAL A 19 5.14 3.10 -23.92
N LEU A 20 4.25 2.14 -23.64
CA LEU A 20 4.35 1.19 -22.53
C LEU A 20 4.91 -0.12 -23.09
N GLY A 21 6.23 -0.33 -22.95
CA GLY A 21 6.86 -1.58 -23.34
C GLY A 21 6.50 -2.73 -22.39
N HIS A 22 6.61 -3.97 -22.88
CA HIS A 22 6.41 -5.18 -22.09
C HIS A 22 7.68 -6.03 -22.08
N ARG A 23 7.87 -6.81 -21.00
CA ARG A 23 9.02 -7.71 -20.79
C ARG A 23 9.20 -8.80 -21.86
N ASP A 24 8.17 -9.05 -22.67
CA ASP A 24 8.22 -9.99 -23.81
C ASP A 24 8.51 -9.27 -25.14
N GLY A 25 8.99 -8.02 -25.10
CA GLY A 25 9.41 -7.20 -26.24
C GLY A 25 8.29 -6.61 -27.11
N HIS A 26 7.02 -6.98 -26.90
CA HIS A 26 5.88 -6.23 -27.43
C HIS A 26 5.59 -4.98 -26.56
N GLY A 27 4.62 -4.15 -26.95
CA GLY A 27 4.23 -3.00 -26.15
C GLY A 27 2.84 -2.45 -26.50
N PHE A 28 2.52 -1.28 -25.96
CA PHE A 28 1.24 -0.60 -26.13
C PHE A 28 1.43 0.92 -26.15
N VAL A 29 0.66 1.65 -26.96
CA VAL A 29 0.57 3.12 -26.88
C VAL A 29 -0.58 3.51 -25.94
N GLN A 30 -0.25 4.29 -24.92
CA GLN A 30 -1.16 5.05 -24.06
C GLN A 30 -1.58 6.33 -24.79
N ARG A 31 -2.73 6.29 -25.48
CA ARG A 31 -3.28 7.40 -26.25
C ARG A 31 -3.66 8.57 -25.34
N GLU A 32 -3.29 9.79 -25.70
CA GLU A 32 -3.58 10.99 -24.89
C GLU A 32 -5.08 11.32 -24.78
N ASP A 33 -5.92 10.76 -25.68
CA ASP A 33 -7.38 10.89 -25.68
C ASP A 33 -8.11 9.92 -24.72
N GLY A 34 -7.38 9.09 -23.98
CA GLY A 34 -7.95 8.17 -22.97
C GLY A 34 -8.75 7.00 -23.55
N GLN A 35 -8.70 6.76 -24.86
CA GLN A 35 -9.26 5.58 -25.51
C GLN A 35 -8.36 4.34 -25.31
N PRO A 36 -8.84 3.12 -25.61
CA PRO A 36 -8.08 1.89 -25.38
C PRO A 36 -6.71 1.83 -26.05
N ASP A 37 -5.79 1.16 -25.37
CA ASP A 37 -4.43 0.81 -25.78
C ASP A 37 -4.31 0.39 -27.25
N VAL A 38 -3.39 1.02 -27.99
CA VAL A 38 -2.96 0.55 -29.30
C VAL A 38 -1.79 -0.41 -29.12
N TYR A 39 -1.99 -1.70 -29.41
CA TYR A 39 -0.94 -2.72 -29.32
C TYR A 39 0.17 -2.46 -30.35
N LEU A 40 1.43 -2.57 -29.92
CA LEU A 40 2.63 -2.51 -30.74
C LEU A 40 3.29 -3.90 -30.79
N PRO A 41 3.45 -4.50 -31.98
CA PRO A 41 4.16 -5.77 -32.12
C PRO A 41 5.68 -5.59 -31.96
N LEU A 42 6.38 -6.70 -31.66
CA LEU A 42 7.81 -6.77 -31.39
C LEU A 42 8.71 -6.08 -32.44
N ASN A 43 8.29 -6.03 -33.71
CA ASN A 43 9.05 -5.37 -34.77
C ASN A 43 8.97 -3.83 -34.72
N GLU A 44 7.85 -3.26 -34.27
CA GLU A 44 7.70 -1.80 -34.10
C GLU A 44 8.45 -1.34 -32.84
N MET A 45 8.40 -2.15 -31.78
CA MET A 45 9.11 -1.92 -30.50
C MET A 45 10.65 -1.87 -30.62
N ARG A 46 11.24 -2.23 -31.77
CA ARG A 46 12.68 -2.05 -32.01
C ARG A 46 13.08 -0.59 -32.18
N ALA A 47 12.23 0.24 -32.77
CA ALA A 47 12.54 1.64 -33.06
C ALA A 47 12.24 2.61 -31.91
N VAL A 48 11.54 2.14 -30.86
CA VAL A 48 11.07 2.94 -29.74
C VAL A 48 11.53 2.35 -28.41
N LEU A 49 11.50 3.17 -27.36
CA LEU A 49 11.76 2.78 -25.98
C LEU A 49 10.52 3.00 -25.12
N HIS A 50 10.53 2.44 -23.91
CA HIS A 50 9.53 2.80 -22.91
C HIS A 50 9.56 4.31 -22.61
N ALA A 51 8.38 4.90 -22.41
CA ALA A 51 8.12 6.32 -22.17
C ALA A 51 8.34 7.28 -23.35
N ASP A 52 8.76 6.80 -24.53
CA ASP A 52 8.71 7.59 -25.76
C ASP A 52 7.28 8.09 -26.04
N LYS A 53 7.12 9.38 -26.38
CA LYS A 53 5.89 9.93 -26.93
C LYS A 53 5.93 9.78 -28.45
N VAL A 54 4.90 9.16 -29.02
CA VAL A 54 4.84 8.79 -30.43
C VAL A 54 3.52 9.23 -31.07
N ARG A 55 3.53 9.44 -32.38
CA ARG A 55 2.30 9.37 -33.19
C ARG A 55 2.17 7.95 -33.77
N VAL A 56 1.02 7.32 -33.55
CA VAL A 56 0.71 5.95 -33.98
C VAL A 56 -0.53 5.97 -34.87
N ARG A 57 -0.53 5.15 -35.93
CA ARG A 57 -1.72 4.90 -36.78
C ARG A 57 -2.20 3.47 -36.58
N ILE A 58 -3.51 3.28 -36.38
CA ILE A 58 -4.11 1.94 -36.25
C ILE A 58 -4.08 1.27 -37.63
N GLN A 59 -3.35 0.17 -37.78
CA GLN A 59 -3.28 -0.58 -39.04
C GLN A 59 -4.40 -1.62 -39.16
N ARG A 60 -4.82 -2.22 -38.05
CA ARG A 60 -5.89 -3.22 -38.00
C ARG A 60 -6.52 -3.32 -36.61
N LEU A 61 -7.67 -3.97 -36.55
CA LEU A 61 -8.22 -4.51 -35.30
C LEU A 61 -7.94 -6.01 -35.26
N ASP A 62 -7.60 -6.55 -34.09
CA ASP A 62 -7.43 -7.99 -33.89
C ASP A 62 -8.77 -8.74 -33.87
N ARG A 63 -8.74 -10.08 -33.76
CA ARG A 63 -9.96 -10.93 -33.69
C ARG A 63 -10.85 -10.65 -32.48
N ARG A 64 -10.40 -9.84 -31.51
CA ARG A 64 -11.13 -9.40 -30.30
C ARG A 64 -11.48 -7.90 -30.36
N GLY A 65 -11.23 -7.23 -31.48
CA GLY A 65 -11.51 -5.80 -31.69
C GLY A 65 -10.46 -4.84 -31.13
N ARG A 66 -9.31 -5.33 -30.63
CA ARG A 66 -8.25 -4.49 -30.07
C ARG A 66 -7.42 -3.85 -31.18
N PRO A 67 -7.09 -2.55 -31.13
CA PRO A 67 -6.33 -1.90 -32.18
C PRO A 67 -4.85 -2.27 -32.12
N GLU A 68 -4.28 -2.59 -33.28
CA GLU A 68 -2.85 -2.81 -33.50
C GLU A 68 -2.32 -1.69 -34.40
N GLY A 69 -1.21 -1.08 -33.99
CA GLY A 69 -0.71 0.15 -34.58
C GLY A 69 0.72 0.08 -35.09
N LYS A 70 1.02 1.02 -35.98
CA LYS A 70 2.36 1.31 -36.47
C LYS A 70 2.80 2.70 -35.99
N VAL A 71 4.03 2.80 -35.50
CA VAL A 71 4.66 4.09 -35.16
C VAL A 71 4.96 4.85 -36.45
N LEU A 72 4.59 6.13 -36.48
CA LEU A 72 4.89 7.03 -37.60
C LEU A 72 6.10 7.91 -37.29
N GLU A 73 6.12 8.50 -36.08
CA GLU A 73 7.15 9.43 -35.61
C GLU A 73 7.26 9.38 -34.09
N ILE A 74 8.46 9.67 -33.57
CA ILE A 74 8.71 9.92 -32.15
C ILE A 74 8.67 11.45 -31.98
N LEU A 75 7.77 11.92 -31.12
CA LEU A 75 7.53 13.33 -30.83
C LEU A 75 8.44 13.85 -29.70
N GLU A 76 8.71 13.01 -28.72
CA GLU A 76 9.46 13.32 -27.50
C GLU A 76 10.08 12.02 -26.99
N ARG A 77 11.36 12.03 -26.64
CA ARG A 77 11.99 10.99 -25.81
C ARG A 77 12.47 11.63 -24.52
N PRO A 78 12.12 11.10 -23.33
CA PRO A 78 12.67 11.59 -22.07
C PRO A 78 14.21 11.45 -22.02
N ASP A 79 14.92 12.49 -21.57
CA ASP A 79 16.36 12.43 -21.22
C ASP A 79 16.59 11.84 -19.81
N GLN A 80 15.59 11.09 -19.30
CA GLN A 80 15.71 10.30 -18.09
C GLN A 80 16.73 9.18 -18.34
N PRO A 81 17.82 9.12 -17.55
CA PRO A 81 18.83 8.10 -17.77
C PRO A 81 18.31 6.74 -17.31
N ILE A 82 18.73 5.69 -18.00
CA ILE A 82 18.28 4.32 -17.81
C ILE A 82 19.23 3.62 -16.84
N ILE A 83 18.67 3.07 -15.76
CA ILE A 83 19.41 2.26 -14.79
C ILE A 83 19.47 0.80 -15.25
N GLY A 84 20.64 0.17 -15.14
CA GLY A 84 20.86 -1.22 -15.51
C GLY A 84 22.16 -1.79 -14.97
N ARG A 85 22.34 -3.09 -15.12
CA ARG A 85 23.56 -3.81 -14.75
C ARG A 85 24.56 -3.77 -15.91
N LEU A 86 25.81 -3.35 -15.64
CA LEU A 86 26.89 -3.38 -16.62
C LEU A 86 27.38 -4.82 -16.84
N LEU A 87 27.31 -5.30 -18.07
CA LEU A 87 27.72 -6.64 -18.49
C LEU A 87 28.71 -6.56 -19.65
N GLN A 88 29.39 -7.67 -19.93
CA GLN A 88 30.21 -7.83 -21.13
C GLN A 88 29.91 -9.18 -21.80
N GLU A 89 29.44 -9.13 -23.04
CA GLU A 89 29.12 -10.31 -23.85
C GLU A 89 29.92 -10.29 -25.15
N SER A 90 30.58 -11.41 -25.48
CA SER A 90 31.43 -11.54 -26.67
C SER A 90 32.48 -10.41 -26.85
N GLY A 91 32.89 -9.79 -25.74
CA GLY A 91 33.83 -8.65 -25.71
C GLY A 91 33.18 -7.26 -25.78
N VAL A 92 31.89 -7.15 -26.14
CA VAL A 92 31.11 -5.90 -26.17
C VAL A 92 30.56 -5.61 -24.77
N PHE A 93 30.66 -4.36 -24.32
CA PHE A 93 30.03 -3.93 -23.07
C PHE A 93 28.59 -3.46 -23.33
N LEU A 94 27.66 -3.86 -22.46
CA LEU A 94 26.26 -3.47 -22.53
C LEU A 94 25.70 -3.20 -21.12
N VAL A 95 24.68 -2.35 -21.05
CA VAL A 95 23.88 -2.13 -19.85
C VAL A 95 22.51 -2.75 -20.07
N ALA A 96 22.23 -3.80 -19.31
CA ALA A 96 20.94 -4.49 -19.30
C ALA A 96 19.97 -3.74 -18.35
N PRO A 97 18.86 -3.14 -18.82
CA PRO A 97 18.01 -2.31 -17.99
C PRO A 97 17.29 -3.08 -16.87
N GLU A 98 17.30 -2.54 -15.64
CA GLU A 98 16.52 -3.08 -14.51
C GLU A 98 15.01 -3.02 -14.79
N ASP A 99 14.57 -2.05 -15.58
CA ASP A 99 13.22 -2.01 -16.12
C ASP A 99 13.14 -2.76 -17.45
N ARG A 100 12.73 -4.03 -17.37
CA ARG A 100 12.56 -4.92 -18.53
C ARG A 100 11.50 -4.43 -19.54
N ARG A 101 10.76 -3.34 -19.26
CA ARG A 101 9.89 -2.66 -20.24
C ARG A 101 10.68 -1.95 -21.35
N PHE A 102 11.96 -1.63 -21.16
CA PHE A 102 12.81 -1.09 -22.24
C PHE A 102 13.09 -2.12 -23.34
N GLY A 103 13.10 -3.41 -23.01
CA GLY A 103 13.13 -4.53 -23.97
C GLY A 103 14.38 -4.65 -24.84
N GLN A 104 15.37 -3.77 -24.68
CA GLN A 104 16.61 -3.71 -25.46
C GLN A 104 17.78 -3.30 -24.55
N ASP A 105 18.92 -3.98 -24.68
CA ASP A 105 20.15 -3.62 -23.98
C ASP A 105 20.87 -2.44 -24.64
N ILE A 106 21.51 -1.60 -23.82
CA ILE A 106 22.20 -0.39 -24.27
C ILE A 106 23.68 -0.71 -24.47
N LEU A 107 24.18 -0.60 -25.71
CA LEU A 107 25.59 -0.80 -26.02
C LEU A 107 26.42 0.35 -25.44
N ILE A 108 27.49 0.02 -24.70
CA ILE A 108 28.41 1.02 -24.13
C ILE A 108 29.79 0.90 -24.81
N PRO A 109 30.26 1.91 -25.55
CA PRO A 109 31.62 1.94 -26.05
C PRO A 109 32.64 1.87 -24.90
N LYS A 110 33.75 1.15 -25.06
CA LYS A 110 34.74 0.94 -23.99
C LYS A 110 35.30 2.25 -23.37
N GLY A 111 35.34 3.35 -24.12
CA GLY A 111 35.73 4.67 -23.63
C GLY A 111 34.64 5.42 -22.84
N MET A 112 33.44 4.85 -22.72
CA MET A 112 32.23 5.48 -22.14
C MET A 112 31.69 4.73 -20.91
N LEU A 113 32.52 3.87 -20.30
CA LEU A 113 32.20 3.08 -19.11
C LEU A 113 32.15 3.88 -17.80
N GLY A 114 32.58 5.16 -17.79
CA GLY A 114 32.50 6.03 -16.61
C GLY A 114 33.33 5.60 -15.39
N GLY A 115 34.20 4.58 -15.54
CA GLY A 115 34.92 3.96 -14.42
C GLY A 115 34.21 2.77 -13.79
N ALA A 116 33.06 2.34 -14.32
CA ALA A 116 32.30 1.19 -13.82
C ALA A 116 33.00 -0.16 -14.07
N GLU A 117 32.79 -1.10 -13.15
CA GLU A 117 33.25 -2.49 -13.21
C GLU A 117 32.10 -3.44 -13.60
N LEU A 118 32.44 -4.64 -14.07
CA LEU A 118 31.45 -5.64 -14.50
C LEU A 118 30.58 -6.11 -13.33
N GLY A 119 29.27 -6.21 -13.57
CA GLY A 119 28.27 -6.59 -12.57
C GLY A 119 27.76 -5.42 -11.71
N GLN A 120 28.38 -4.23 -11.78
CA GLN A 120 27.88 -3.06 -11.07
C GLN A 120 26.57 -2.53 -11.67
N VAL A 121 25.74 -1.95 -10.81
CA VAL A 121 24.54 -1.20 -11.18
C VAL A 121 24.97 0.22 -11.57
N VAL A 122 24.62 0.61 -12.79
CA VAL A 122 25.03 1.88 -13.40
C VAL A 122 23.83 2.63 -13.97
N VAL A 123 24.01 3.94 -14.11
CA VAL A 123 23.06 4.85 -14.75
C VAL A 123 23.65 5.24 -16.09
N ALA A 124 22.98 4.87 -17.18
CA ALA A 124 23.39 5.16 -18.55
C ALA A 124 22.50 6.24 -19.18
N ARG A 125 23.13 7.19 -19.88
CA ARG A 125 22.41 8.11 -20.80
C ARG A 125 22.67 7.68 -22.23
N LEU A 126 21.60 7.66 -23.04
CA LEU A 126 21.69 7.39 -24.47
C LEU A 126 22.51 8.46 -25.19
N THR A 127 23.37 8.01 -26.09
CA THR A 127 24.07 8.84 -27.08
C THR A 127 23.50 8.64 -28.47
N GLU A 128 22.98 7.45 -28.77
CA GLU A 128 22.29 7.13 -30.03
C GLU A 128 20.98 6.41 -29.75
N ALA A 129 19.94 6.77 -30.51
CA ALA A 129 18.63 6.13 -30.46
C ALA A 129 18.68 4.68 -30.99
N PRO A 130 17.82 3.77 -30.51
CA PRO A 130 17.60 2.52 -31.21
C PRO A 130 16.88 2.81 -32.54
N SER A 131 16.99 1.88 -33.48
CA SER A 131 16.25 1.89 -34.75
C SER A 131 15.81 0.47 -35.11
N LEU A 132 15.06 0.31 -36.21
CA LEU A 132 14.64 -1.00 -36.70
C LEU A 132 15.80 -1.99 -36.94
N PHE A 133 17.03 -1.49 -37.10
CA PHE A 133 18.23 -2.26 -37.47
C PHE A 133 19.45 -2.01 -36.56
N ALA A 134 19.35 -1.16 -35.53
CA ALA A 134 20.45 -0.84 -34.62
C ALA A 134 19.98 -0.74 -33.16
N GLN A 135 20.75 -1.33 -32.25
CA GLN A 135 20.55 -1.23 -30.81
C GLN A 135 20.83 0.19 -30.30
N PRO A 136 20.26 0.59 -29.14
CA PRO A 136 20.59 1.87 -28.53
C PRO A 136 22.05 1.90 -28.07
N VAL A 137 22.73 3.04 -28.23
CA VAL A 137 24.10 3.26 -27.75
C VAL A 137 24.07 4.31 -26.65
N GLY A 138 24.90 4.15 -25.62
CA GLY A 138 24.95 5.07 -24.49
C GLY A 138 26.31 5.19 -23.81
N ARG A 139 26.32 6.00 -22.75
CA ARG A 139 27.46 6.18 -21.85
C ARG A 139 27.01 6.09 -20.40
N VAL A 140 27.86 5.54 -19.53
CA VAL A 140 27.65 5.60 -18.08
C VAL A 140 27.85 7.05 -17.61
N VAL A 141 26.95 7.53 -16.74
CA VAL A 141 26.99 8.88 -16.16
C VAL A 141 27.02 8.90 -14.62
N GLU A 142 26.57 7.83 -13.96
CA GLU A 142 26.64 7.64 -12.51
C GLU A 142 26.85 6.13 -12.26
N VAL A 143 27.74 5.77 -11.33
CA VAL A 143 27.97 4.38 -10.88
C VAL A 143 27.39 4.27 -9.47
N LEU A 144 26.51 3.29 -9.23
CA LEU A 144 25.79 3.21 -7.96
C LEU A 144 26.46 2.25 -6.97
N GLY A 145 26.96 1.10 -7.44
CA GLY A 145 27.57 0.07 -6.59
C GLY A 145 27.37 -1.34 -7.14
N GLY A 146 27.62 -2.36 -6.30
CA GLY A 146 27.28 -3.75 -6.55
C GLY A 146 25.81 -4.07 -6.30
N LEU A 147 25.29 -5.15 -6.89
CA LEU A 147 23.88 -5.53 -6.78
C LEU A 147 23.46 -6.02 -5.37
N ASP A 148 24.38 -6.60 -4.61
CA ASP A 148 24.16 -7.02 -3.21
C ASP A 148 24.52 -5.90 -2.18
N ASP A 149 24.84 -4.67 -2.62
CA ASP A 149 25.18 -3.56 -1.70
C ASP A 149 23.93 -3.09 -0.92
N PRO A 150 24.00 -2.86 0.41
CA PRO A 150 22.82 -2.50 1.21
C PRO A 150 22.17 -1.17 0.79
N GLY A 151 20.90 -1.22 0.37
CA GLY A 151 20.15 -0.06 -0.10
C GLY A 151 20.18 0.13 -1.62
N MET A 152 20.91 -0.71 -2.35
CA MET A 152 20.90 -0.74 -3.82
C MET A 152 19.49 -0.96 -4.38
N GLU A 153 18.70 -1.81 -3.71
CA GLU A 153 17.32 -2.09 -4.06
C GLU A 153 16.43 -0.83 -4.05
N ILE A 154 16.72 0.10 -3.14
CA ILE A 154 16.03 1.38 -3.02
C ILE A 154 16.52 2.36 -4.10
N GLU A 155 17.83 2.48 -4.30
CA GLU A 155 18.39 3.34 -5.36
C GLU A 155 17.96 2.90 -6.78
N ILE A 156 17.72 1.59 -6.97
CA ILE A 156 17.09 1.02 -8.17
C ILE A 156 15.63 1.44 -8.27
N ALA A 157 14.80 1.13 -7.27
CA ALA A 157 13.36 1.44 -7.31
C ALA A 157 13.11 2.94 -7.51
N VAL A 158 13.86 3.80 -6.83
CA VAL A 158 13.78 5.26 -6.94
C VAL A 158 14.01 5.75 -8.38
N ARG A 159 15.01 5.22 -9.08
CA ARG A 159 15.29 5.59 -10.49
C ARG A 159 14.30 4.93 -11.46
N LYS A 160 13.98 3.65 -11.26
CA LYS A 160 13.05 2.84 -12.08
C LYS A 160 11.64 3.43 -12.13
N TYR A 161 11.11 3.90 -11.01
CA TYR A 161 9.78 4.51 -10.92
C TYR A 161 9.79 6.04 -11.05
N GLY A 162 10.95 6.67 -11.25
CA GLY A 162 11.05 8.13 -11.36
C GLY A 162 10.58 8.86 -10.09
N VAL A 163 10.98 8.38 -8.91
CA VAL A 163 10.65 8.98 -7.62
C VAL A 163 11.55 10.22 -7.38
N PRO A 164 10.98 11.42 -7.18
CA PRO A 164 11.75 12.62 -6.86
C PRO A 164 12.38 12.50 -5.48
N HIS A 165 13.70 12.31 -5.44
CA HIS A 165 14.46 12.04 -4.22
C HIS A 165 15.39 13.19 -3.84
N ARG A 166 15.98 13.89 -4.83
CA ARG A 166 16.79 15.12 -4.61
C ARG A 166 15.85 16.31 -4.46
N PHE A 167 16.14 17.22 -3.52
CA PHE A 167 15.43 18.50 -3.42
C PHE A 167 16.17 19.54 -4.28
N SER A 168 15.46 20.55 -4.77
CA SER A 168 16.08 21.69 -5.48
C SER A 168 16.96 22.51 -4.53
N ASP A 169 17.99 23.16 -5.08
CA ASP A 169 18.88 24.02 -4.28
C ASP A 169 18.09 25.18 -3.63
N ASP A 170 17.10 25.74 -4.33
CA ASP A 170 16.22 26.79 -3.79
C ASP A 170 15.34 26.27 -2.65
N CYS A 171 14.79 25.06 -2.76
CA CYS A 171 14.05 24.40 -1.68
C CYS A 171 14.95 24.18 -0.44
N LEU A 172 16.17 23.66 -0.64
CA LEU A 172 17.14 23.45 0.43
C LEU A 172 17.62 24.76 1.05
N ASN A 173 17.82 25.82 0.26
CA ASN A 173 18.27 27.12 0.76
C ASN A 173 17.16 27.85 1.53
N LEU A 174 15.91 27.79 1.06
CA LEU A 174 14.75 28.29 1.78
C LEU A 174 14.55 27.53 3.10
N ALA A 175 14.66 26.19 3.08
CA ALA A 175 14.51 25.37 4.29
C ALA A 175 15.62 25.65 5.32
N LYS A 176 16.88 25.85 4.89
CA LYS A 176 17.98 26.28 5.77
C LYS A 176 17.68 27.64 6.43
N ALA A 177 17.11 28.58 5.68
CA ALA A 177 16.84 29.96 6.12
C ALA A 177 15.65 30.11 7.10
N LEU A 178 14.82 29.08 7.27
CA LEU A 178 13.81 29.06 8.33
C LEU A 178 14.47 29.10 9.74
N PRO A 179 13.79 29.62 10.78
CA PRO A 179 14.31 29.56 12.15
C PRO A 179 14.38 28.11 12.67
N GLU A 180 15.13 27.86 13.74
CA GLU A 180 15.11 26.57 14.45
C GLU A 180 13.95 26.45 15.46
N GLU A 181 13.45 27.60 15.94
CA GLU A 181 12.43 27.72 16.99
C GLU A 181 11.31 28.71 16.60
N LEU A 182 10.20 28.70 17.33
CA LEU A 182 9.08 29.62 17.10
C LEU A 182 9.43 31.04 17.53
N ARG A 183 9.23 32.03 16.65
CA ARG A 183 9.49 33.44 16.94
C ARG A 183 8.28 34.04 17.67
N PRO A 184 8.42 35.12 18.46
CA PRO A 184 7.28 35.76 19.14
C PRO A 184 6.10 36.15 18.22
N SER A 185 6.37 36.43 16.94
CA SER A 185 5.34 36.70 15.92
C SER A 185 4.49 35.48 15.54
N ASP A 186 5.03 34.26 15.65
CA ASP A 186 4.36 33.03 15.20
C ASP A 186 3.22 32.59 16.14
N TYR A 187 3.23 33.07 17.39
CA TYR A 187 2.17 32.87 18.40
C TYR A 187 0.94 33.77 18.18
N LYS A 188 1.04 34.80 17.32
CA LYS A 188 -0.03 35.79 17.14
C LYS A 188 -1.24 35.18 16.40
N ASP A 189 -2.44 35.61 16.79
CA ASP A 189 -3.72 35.22 16.17
C ASP A 189 -3.97 33.69 16.20
N ARG A 190 -3.48 33.02 17.27
CA ARG A 190 -3.61 31.59 17.54
C ARG A 190 -4.25 31.36 18.92
N VAL A 191 -4.94 30.23 19.07
CA VAL A 191 -5.39 29.72 20.38
C VAL A 191 -4.18 29.11 21.11
N ASP A 192 -4.04 29.38 22.41
CA ASP A 192 -3.06 28.68 23.25
C ASP A 192 -3.68 27.38 23.78
N LEU A 193 -3.00 26.26 23.56
CA LEU A 193 -3.36 24.92 24.04
C LEU A 193 -2.16 24.24 24.74
N ARG A 194 -1.17 25.01 25.20
CA ARG A 194 0.05 24.45 25.82
C ARG A 194 -0.17 23.89 27.23
N ASP A 195 -1.32 24.18 27.84
CA ASP A 195 -1.83 23.60 29.09
C ASP A 195 -2.72 22.36 28.86
N VAL A 196 -3.08 22.05 27.62
CA VAL A 196 -3.89 20.87 27.27
C VAL A 196 -2.97 19.65 27.12
N PRO A 197 -3.25 18.51 27.80
CA PRO A 197 -2.48 17.26 27.70
C PRO A 197 -2.55 16.52 26.35
N LEU A 198 -2.22 17.21 25.26
CA LEU A 198 -2.05 16.66 23.91
C LEU A 198 -0.84 15.72 23.87
N VAL A 199 -1.01 14.54 23.27
CA VAL A 199 0.04 13.52 23.10
C VAL A 199 0.10 13.03 21.65
N THR A 200 1.28 12.63 21.18
CA THR A 200 1.44 11.90 19.90
C THR A 200 1.58 10.40 20.19
N ILE A 201 1.04 9.55 19.32
CA ILE A 201 1.04 8.08 19.48
C ILE A 201 1.44 7.46 18.15
N ASP A 202 2.70 7.03 18.06
CA ASP A 202 3.34 6.75 16.77
C ASP A 202 3.96 5.34 16.70
N GLY A 203 4.49 4.98 15.52
CA GLY A 203 5.42 3.85 15.41
C GLY A 203 6.77 4.20 16.06
N GLU A 204 7.46 3.20 16.62
CA GLU A 204 8.77 3.35 17.28
C GLU A 204 9.77 4.13 16.39
N ASP A 205 9.77 3.82 15.09
CA ASP A 205 10.69 4.33 14.07
C ASP A 205 10.35 5.75 13.56
N ALA A 206 9.13 6.26 13.82
CA ALA A 206 8.66 7.54 13.29
C ALA A 206 9.37 8.77 13.89
N ARG A 207 9.45 9.86 13.12
CA ARG A 207 10.10 11.15 13.49
C ARG A 207 9.27 12.38 13.08
N ASP A 208 8.43 12.17 12.08
CA ASP A 208 7.48 13.03 11.40
C ASP A 208 6.09 12.95 12.06
N PHE A 209 5.97 13.49 13.28
CA PHE A 209 4.73 13.46 14.05
C PHE A 209 3.74 14.50 13.50
N ASP A 210 2.85 14.06 12.62
CA ASP A 210 1.79 14.87 11.98
C ASP A 210 0.69 15.30 12.96
N ASP A 211 0.30 14.42 13.89
CA ASP A 211 -0.91 14.56 14.70
C ASP A 211 -0.69 14.37 16.21
N ALA A 212 -1.51 15.07 17.00
CA ALA A 212 -1.59 14.93 18.44
C ALA A 212 -3.07 14.94 18.88
N VAL A 213 -3.39 14.11 19.88
CA VAL A 213 -4.77 13.86 20.32
C VAL A 213 -4.97 14.14 21.80
N PHE A 214 -6.17 14.62 22.15
CA PHE A 214 -6.65 14.77 23.52
C PHE A 214 -8.17 14.59 23.56
N ALA A 215 -8.68 13.84 24.54
CA ALA A 215 -10.13 13.71 24.76
C ALA A 215 -10.50 13.83 26.24
N VAL A 216 -11.69 14.37 26.50
CA VAL A 216 -12.23 14.58 27.85
C VAL A 216 -13.76 14.43 27.85
N PRO A 217 -14.39 13.86 28.91
CA PRO A 217 -15.84 13.87 29.06
C PRO A 217 -16.36 15.31 29.15
N THR A 218 -17.49 15.60 28.52
CA THR A 218 -18.12 16.92 28.52
C THR A 218 -19.65 16.82 28.58
N GLN A 219 -20.32 17.97 28.59
CA GLN A 219 -21.77 18.05 28.41
C GLN A 219 -22.12 18.96 27.23
N PHE A 220 -23.00 18.48 26.35
CA PHE A 220 -23.51 19.24 25.21
C PHE A 220 -25.03 19.16 25.17
N LYS A 221 -25.71 20.30 25.04
CA LYS A 221 -27.19 20.40 25.07
C LYS A 221 -27.81 19.64 26.27
N ARG A 222 -27.15 19.69 27.45
CA ARG A 222 -27.47 18.97 28.70
C ARG A 222 -27.37 17.43 28.65
N LYS A 223 -26.84 16.83 27.57
CA LYS A 223 -26.48 15.41 27.50
C LYS A 223 -24.99 15.21 27.80
N LYS A 224 -24.61 14.01 28.24
CA LYS A 224 -23.20 13.59 28.29
C LYS A 224 -22.65 13.45 26.87
N ALA A 225 -21.40 13.84 26.67
CA ALA A 225 -20.68 13.79 25.41
C ALA A 225 -19.17 13.64 25.69
N TRP A 226 -18.38 13.50 24.64
CA TRP A 226 -16.93 13.67 24.61
C TRP A 226 -16.59 14.98 23.90
N ARG A 227 -15.50 15.63 24.33
CA ARG A 227 -14.77 16.60 23.51
C ARG A 227 -13.49 15.93 23.02
N LEU A 228 -13.21 16.00 21.73
CA LEU A 228 -12.01 15.49 21.08
C LEU A 228 -11.28 16.65 20.40
N LEU A 229 -10.02 16.85 20.75
CA LEU A 229 -9.10 17.72 20.02
C LEU A 229 -8.16 16.84 19.20
N VAL A 230 -8.11 17.13 17.90
CA VAL A 230 -7.11 16.60 16.96
C VAL A 230 -6.30 17.79 16.47
N ALA A 231 -5.07 17.93 16.98
CA ALA A 231 -4.15 18.99 16.60
C ALA A 231 -3.17 18.46 15.55
N ILE A 232 -3.18 19.06 14.36
CA ILE A 232 -2.34 18.65 13.22
C ILE A 232 -1.24 19.67 12.96
N ALA A 233 -0.02 19.22 12.66
CA ALA A 233 1.13 20.05 12.31
C ALA A 233 0.77 21.15 11.29
N ASP A 234 1.04 22.42 11.62
CA ASP A 234 0.67 23.55 10.75
C ASP A 234 1.70 23.79 9.63
N VAL A 235 1.91 22.78 8.79
CA VAL A 235 2.81 22.82 7.63
C VAL A 235 2.49 24.00 6.71
N SER A 236 1.21 24.35 6.60
CA SER A 236 0.73 25.49 5.79
C SER A 236 1.14 26.87 6.33
N HIS A 237 1.79 26.96 7.49
CA HIS A 237 2.47 28.17 7.99
C HIS A 237 3.90 28.30 7.45
N TYR A 238 4.58 27.18 7.21
CA TYR A 238 5.99 27.16 6.79
C TYR A 238 6.18 26.95 5.28
N VAL A 239 5.23 26.26 4.63
CA VAL A 239 5.23 26.00 3.20
C VAL A 239 4.21 26.90 2.52
N GLU A 240 4.63 28.11 2.16
CA GLU A 240 3.80 29.10 1.45
C GLU A 240 3.55 28.68 -0.01
N THR A 241 2.37 29.01 -0.54
CA THR A 241 1.98 28.65 -1.92
C THR A 241 2.90 29.31 -2.95
N GLY A 242 3.46 28.50 -3.85
CA GLY A 242 4.43 28.94 -4.87
C GLY A 242 5.86 29.15 -4.37
N SER A 243 6.16 28.84 -3.10
CA SER A 243 7.54 28.81 -2.60
C SER A 243 8.32 27.62 -3.18
N ALA A 244 9.66 27.67 -3.16
CA ALA A 244 10.48 26.56 -3.67
C ALA A 244 10.21 25.22 -2.94
N ILE A 245 9.88 25.27 -1.64
CA ILE A 245 9.50 24.08 -0.87
C ILE A 245 8.11 23.57 -1.31
N ASP A 246 7.18 24.45 -1.70
CA ASP A 246 5.86 24.06 -2.22
C ASP A 246 5.94 23.39 -3.60
N VAL A 247 6.84 23.86 -4.46
CA VAL A 247 7.11 23.27 -5.79
C VAL A 247 7.68 21.86 -5.64
N ASP A 248 8.73 21.68 -4.82
CA ASP A 248 9.31 20.37 -4.50
C ASP A 248 8.29 19.44 -3.82
N ALA A 249 7.48 19.96 -2.90
CA ALA A 249 6.44 19.19 -2.21
C ALA A 249 5.33 18.75 -3.16
N TYR A 250 4.97 19.56 -4.15
CA TYR A 250 4.00 19.20 -5.18
C TYR A 250 4.54 18.12 -6.12
N ASP A 251 5.78 18.25 -6.62
CA ASP A 251 6.40 17.24 -7.51
C ASP A 251 6.48 15.85 -6.85
N ARG A 252 6.81 15.82 -5.55
CA ARG A 252 6.76 14.61 -4.72
C ARG A 252 5.33 14.13 -4.46
N ALA A 253 4.44 15.05 -4.09
CA ALA A 253 3.06 14.91 -3.61
C ALA A 253 2.81 14.00 -2.39
N THR A 254 3.72 13.07 -2.09
CA THR A 254 3.70 12.19 -0.91
C THR A 254 5.13 11.87 -0.46
N SER A 255 5.31 11.55 0.81
CA SER A 255 6.50 10.82 1.26
C SER A 255 6.43 9.36 0.78
N VAL A 256 7.59 8.73 0.57
CA VAL A 256 7.72 7.30 0.21
C VAL A 256 8.45 6.57 1.34
N TYR A 257 7.85 5.50 1.86
CA TYR A 257 8.35 4.76 3.03
C TYR A 257 8.88 3.39 2.59
N PHE A 258 10.17 3.32 2.26
CA PHE A 258 10.85 2.05 2.02
C PHE A 258 11.26 1.41 3.35
N PRO A 259 11.45 0.07 3.39
CA PRO A 259 12.18 -0.58 4.48
C PRO A 259 13.50 0.16 4.77
N ARG A 260 13.71 0.53 6.03
CA ARG A 260 14.91 1.24 6.55
C ARG A 260 15.16 2.67 6.03
N ARG A 261 14.37 3.23 5.09
CA ARG A 261 14.58 4.59 4.55
C ARG A 261 13.30 5.28 4.09
N VAL A 262 13.11 6.52 4.52
CA VAL A 262 12.03 7.40 4.03
C VAL A 262 12.59 8.36 2.98
N ILE A 263 11.83 8.63 1.93
CA ILE A 263 12.04 9.77 1.04
C ILE A 263 10.91 10.77 1.36
N PRO A 264 11.18 11.82 2.15
CA PRO A 264 10.12 12.68 2.65
C PRO A 264 9.62 13.65 1.57
N MET A 265 8.35 14.05 1.66
CA MET A 265 7.76 15.10 0.83
C MET A 265 8.42 16.46 1.10
N LEU A 266 8.84 16.71 2.34
CA LEU A 266 9.42 17.98 2.81
C LEU A 266 10.85 17.77 3.35
N PRO A 267 11.74 18.78 3.24
CA PRO A 267 13.07 18.73 3.85
C PRO A 267 13.02 18.45 5.36
N GLU A 268 13.99 17.69 5.88
CA GLU A 268 13.95 17.16 7.26
C GLU A 268 13.86 18.23 8.36
N LYS A 269 14.38 19.44 8.12
CA LYS A 269 14.24 20.59 9.04
C LYS A 269 12.77 21.01 9.25
N LEU A 270 11.89 20.74 8.27
CA LEU A 270 10.44 20.83 8.45
C LEU A 270 9.88 19.53 9.02
N SER A 271 10.02 18.42 8.29
CA SER A 271 9.31 17.16 8.57
C SER A 271 9.69 16.51 9.91
N ASN A 272 10.96 16.55 10.30
CA ASN A 272 11.47 16.03 11.59
C ASN A 272 11.73 17.15 12.63
N GLY A 273 11.47 18.41 12.26
CA GLY A 273 11.91 19.60 12.99
C GLY A 273 10.77 20.53 13.39
N LEU A 274 10.50 21.55 12.57
CA LEU A 274 9.52 22.60 12.85
C LEU A 274 8.06 22.13 12.81
N CYS A 275 7.71 21.23 11.89
CA CYS A 275 6.33 20.74 11.73
C CYS A 275 6.02 19.61 12.70
N SER A 276 6.96 18.68 12.91
CA SER A 276 6.81 17.54 13.82
C SER A 276 6.39 17.99 15.22
N LEU A 277 5.28 17.44 15.73
CA LEU A 277 4.67 17.74 17.03
C LEU A 277 5.45 17.13 18.21
N LYS A 278 6.76 17.38 18.23
CA LYS A 278 7.74 16.82 19.17
C LYS A 278 7.37 17.09 20.64
N PRO A 279 7.68 16.15 21.56
CA PRO A 279 7.39 16.29 22.98
C PRO A 279 8.22 17.42 23.62
N ALA A 280 7.66 18.02 24.66
CA ALA A 280 8.28 19.05 25.49
C ALA A 280 8.74 20.34 24.76
N VAL A 281 8.17 20.63 23.57
CA VAL A 281 8.45 21.87 22.81
C VAL A 281 7.18 22.47 22.20
N ASP A 282 7.13 23.79 22.12
CA ASP A 282 6.01 24.53 21.53
C ASP A 282 5.95 24.33 20.01
N ARG A 283 4.75 24.05 19.49
CA ARG A 283 4.51 23.74 18.06
C ARG A 283 3.24 24.39 17.54
N LEU A 284 3.29 24.84 16.28
CA LEU A 284 2.14 25.42 15.59
C LEU A 284 1.26 24.30 15.02
N CYS A 285 -0.03 24.36 15.28
CA CYS A 285 -0.99 23.38 14.78
C CYS A 285 -2.25 24.03 14.18
N MET A 286 -2.94 23.26 13.34
CA MET A 286 -4.32 23.47 12.93
C MET A 286 -5.18 22.43 13.66
N VAL A 287 -6.15 22.89 14.44
CA VAL A 287 -6.92 22.03 15.34
C VAL A 287 -8.29 21.77 14.76
N CYS A 288 -8.72 20.51 14.79
CA CYS A 288 -10.12 20.12 14.72
C CYS A 288 -10.61 19.83 16.14
N ASP A 289 -11.55 20.64 16.63
CA ASP A 289 -12.10 20.57 17.99
C ASP A 289 -13.58 20.15 17.88
N MET A 290 -13.87 18.93 18.33
CA MET A 290 -15.11 18.20 18.05
C MET A 290 -15.85 17.87 19.35
N VAL A 291 -17.18 17.90 19.28
CA VAL A 291 -18.09 17.37 20.31
C VAL A 291 -18.80 16.15 19.75
N ILE A 292 -18.67 15.01 20.42
CA ILE A 292 -19.14 13.70 19.96
C ILE A 292 -20.04 13.11 21.05
N ASP A 293 -21.20 12.54 20.72
CA ASP A 293 -22.09 11.94 21.72
C ASP A 293 -21.62 10.54 22.19
N LEU A 294 -22.44 9.89 23.03
CA LEU A 294 -22.12 8.55 23.55
C LEU A 294 -22.43 7.43 22.54
N GLU A 295 -23.27 7.74 21.55
CA GLU A 295 -23.56 6.90 20.41
C GLU A 295 -22.37 6.88 19.43
N GLY A 296 -21.62 7.98 19.34
CA GLY A 296 -20.42 8.16 18.52
C GLY A 296 -20.62 9.09 17.32
N GLU A 297 -21.70 9.87 17.28
CA GLU A 297 -22.00 10.83 16.22
C GLU A 297 -21.46 12.22 16.56
N ILE A 298 -21.02 12.97 15.54
CA ILE A 298 -20.45 14.32 15.69
C ILE A 298 -21.59 15.32 15.84
N GLN A 299 -21.63 16.04 16.96
CA GLN A 299 -22.72 16.92 17.37
C GLN A 299 -22.43 18.42 17.15
N ALA A 300 -21.15 18.78 17.09
CA ALA A 300 -20.60 20.07 16.68
C ALA A 300 -19.09 19.92 16.45
N TYR A 301 -18.50 20.80 15.63
CA TYR A 301 -17.05 20.91 15.49
C TYR A 301 -16.65 22.34 15.11
N GLN A 302 -15.37 22.68 15.29
CA GLN A 302 -14.76 23.92 14.83
C GLN A 302 -13.30 23.69 14.40
N PHE A 303 -12.79 24.60 13.56
CA PHE A 303 -11.39 24.62 13.13
C PHE A 303 -10.72 25.92 13.54
N TYR A 304 -9.50 25.87 14.07
CA TYR A 304 -8.71 27.05 14.40
C TYR A 304 -7.20 26.79 14.40
N PRO A 305 -6.37 27.80 14.06
CA PRO A 305 -4.93 27.73 14.27
C PRO A 305 -4.61 27.89 15.77
N ALA A 306 -3.68 27.09 16.26
CA ALA A 306 -3.25 27.10 17.66
C ALA A 306 -1.72 26.98 17.80
N VAL A 307 -1.25 27.15 19.03
CA VAL A 307 0.05 26.68 19.51
C VAL A 307 -0.19 25.64 20.60
N MET A 308 0.56 24.54 20.58
CA MET A 308 0.43 23.42 21.52
C MET A 308 1.80 23.02 22.08
N HIS A 309 1.78 22.25 23.16
CA HIS A 309 2.96 21.65 23.78
C HIS A 309 2.67 20.15 23.95
N SER A 310 3.39 19.28 23.24
CA SER A 310 3.15 17.84 23.33
C SER A 310 3.67 17.30 24.66
N HIS A 311 2.76 16.81 25.52
CA HIS A 311 3.05 16.38 26.88
C HIS A 311 3.73 15.00 26.91
N ALA A 312 3.49 14.16 25.90
CA ALA A 312 4.19 12.89 25.72
C ALA A 312 4.23 12.50 24.23
N ARG A 313 5.38 11.95 23.81
CA ARG A 313 5.47 11.07 22.65
C ARG A 313 5.40 9.64 23.16
N LEU A 314 4.40 8.91 22.71
CA LEU A 314 4.16 7.51 23.04
C LEU A 314 4.31 6.65 21.77
N THR A 315 4.43 5.33 21.94
CA THR A 315 4.24 4.41 20.81
C THR A 315 2.93 3.62 20.91
N TYR A 316 2.45 3.12 19.77
CA TYR A 316 1.32 2.18 19.74
C TYR A 316 1.54 0.95 20.65
N THR A 317 2.78 0.51 20.83
CA THR A 317 3.16 -0.58 21.74
C THR A 317 3.05 -0.17 23.21
N GLU A 318 3.53 1.04 23.55
CA GLU A 318 3.42 1.58 24.92
C GLU A 318 1.95 1.80 25.31
N VAL A 319 1.15 2.43 24.44
CA VAL A 319 -0.27 2.71 24.72
C VAL A 319 -1.08 1.43 24.84
N ALA A 320 -0.88 0.44 23.95
CA ALA A 320 -1.54 -0.86 24.10
C ALA A 320 -1.15 -1.57 25.42
N THR A 321 0.09 -1.42 25.87
CA THR A 321 0.56 -1.96 27.16
C THR A 321 -0.12 -1.26 28.35
N ILE A 322 -0.27 0.07 28.29
CA ILE A 322 -0.95 0.87 29.31
C ILE A 322 -2.44 0.51 29.39
N LEU A 323 -3.12 0.40 28.24
CA LEU A 323 -4.54 0.05 28.16
C LEU A 323 -4.82 -1.40 28.61
N ALA A 324 -3.86 -2.31 28.43
CA ALA A 324 -3.95 -3.69 28.91
C ALA A 324 -3.68 -3.84 30.42
N ASN A 325 -2.87 -2.95 31.02
CA ASN A 325 -2.62 -2.94 32.47
C ASN A 325 -2.41 -1.51 33.00
N THR A 326 -3.53 -0.86 33.34
CA THR A 326 -3.59 0.54 33.81
C THR A 326 -2.95 0.78 35.18
N ASN A 327 -2.56 -0.28 35.90
CA ASN A 327 -1.82 -0.20 37.17
C ASN A 327 -0.35 -0.63 37.00
N GLY A 328 0.06 -1.04 35.80
CA GLY A 328 1.40 -1.57 35.52
C GLY A 328 2.49 -0.49 35.43
N PRO A 329 3.77 -0.89 35.36
CA PRO A 329 4.91 0.04 35.38
C PRO A 329 4.86 1.12 34.27
N GLN A 330 4.35 0.78 33.08
CA GLN A 330 4.22 1.77 32.00
C GLN A 330 3.08 2.77 32.23
N ALA A 331 2.00 2.37 32.90
CA ALA A 331 0.95 3.32 33.29
C ALA A 331 1.45 4.28 34.39
N GLN A 332 2.32 3.79 35.29
CA GLN A 332 2.99 4.61 36.30
C GLN A 332 4.03 5.57 35.69
N LYS A 333 4.78 5.13 34.66
CA LYS A 333 5.71 5.97 33.87
C LYS A 333 5.02 7.17 33.21
N TYR A 334 3.75 7.02 32.83
CA TYR A 334 2.96 8.02 32.11
C TYR A 334 1.73 8.50 32.90
N ALA A 335 1.83 8.55 34.24
CA ALA A 335 0.71 8.87 35.12
C ALA A 335 -0.01 10.19 34.76
N ASP A 336 0.75 11.23 34.40
CA ASP A 336 0.23 12.57 34.10
C ASP A 336 -0.67 12.61 32.84
N VAL A 337 -0.54 11.63 31.93
CA VAL A 337 -1.35 11.49 30.71
C VAL A 337 -2.25 10.25 30.73
N LEU A 338 -2.29 9.50 31.84
CA LEU A 338 -3.05 8.25 31.94
C LEU A 338 -4.56 8.47 31.82
N GLU A 339 -5.13 9.49 32.48
CA GLU A 339 -6.56 9.82 32.34
C GLU A 339 -6.93 10.26 30.90
N PRO A 340 -6.19 11.19 30.24
CA PRO A 340 -6.36 11.47 28.81
C PRO A 340 -6.36 10.21 27.91
N LEU A 341 -5.44 9.26 28.13
CA LEU A 341 -5.39 8.01 27.36
C LEU A 341 -6.63 7.12 27.61
N LEU A 342 -7.12 7.04 28.85
CA LEU A 342 -8.35 6.31 29.18
C LEU A 342 -9.60 6.99 28.60
N ASN A 343 -9.64 8.31 28.55
CA ASN A 343 -10.70 9.08 27.91
C ASN A 343 -10.72 8.88 26.38
N LEU A 344 -9.55 8.91 25.72
CA LEU A 344 -9.40 8.56 24.31
C LEU A 344 -9.88 7.13 24.02
N HIS A 345 -9.55 6.16 24.88
CA HIS A 345 -10.02 4.78 24.74
C HIS A 345 -11.53 4.63 25.01
N GLY A 346 -12.10 5.46 25.89
CA GLY A 346 -13.55 5.57 26.12
C GLY A 346 -14.30 6.07 24.88
N LEU A 347 -13.79 7.12 24.24
CA LEU A 347 -14.32 7.67 22.99
C LEU A 347 -14.15 6.71 21.80
N TYR A 348 -12.99 6.07 21.65
CA TYR A 348 -12.73 5.06 20.63
C TYR A 348 -13.82 3.96 20.61
N ARG A 349 -14.23 3.48 21.80
CA ARG A 349 -15.30 2.50 21.97
C ARG A 349 -16.71 3.00 21.59
N CYS A 350 -16.92 4.30 21.46
CA CYS A 350 -18.13 4.91 20.88
C CYS A 350 -17.99 5.00 19.35
N LEU A 351 -16.86 5.49 18.84
CA LEU A 351 -16.60 5.67 17.40
C LEU A 351 -16.65 4.34 16.62
N VAL A 352 -16.04 3.26 17.14
CA VAL A 352 -16.14 1.92 16.51
C VAL A 352 -17.59 1.44 16.40
N LYS A 353 -18.44 1.73 17.39
CA LYS A 353 -19.87 1.37 17.34
C LYS A 353 -20.61 2.20 16.31
N ALA A 354 -20.27 3.49 16.15
CA ALA A 354 -20.81 4.31 15.06
C ALA A 354 -20.36 3.79 13.68
N ARG A 355 -19.08 3.43 13.52
CA ARG A 355 -18.53 2.81 12.30
C ARG A 355 -19.26 1.51 11.94
N GLN A 356 -19.51 0.65 12.93
CA GLN A 356 -20.30 -0.59 12.76
C GLN A 356 -21.76 -0.30 12.37
N ARG A 357 -22.47 0.60 13.08
CA ARG A 357 -23.86 1.00 12.73
C ARG A 357 -23.97 1.60 11.32
N ARG A 358 -22.95 2.35 10.89
CA ARG A 358 -22.85 2.95 9.55
C ARG A 358 -22.57 1.91 8.45
N GLY A 359 -22.23 0.68 8.82
CA GLY A 359 -21.91 -0.39 7.87
C GLY A 359 -20.63 -0.13 7.08
N ALA A 360 -19.66 0.57 7.67
CA ALA A 360 -18.34 0.70 7.08
C ALA A 360 -17.66 -0.68 6.99
N VAL A 361 -16.81 -0.85 5.97
CA VAL A 361 -16.11 -2.09 5.72
C VAL A 361 -14.86 -2.17 6.61
N ASP A 362 -14.67 -3.28 7.31
CA ASP A 362 -13.44 -3.59 8.06
C ASP A 362 -13.00 -5.02 7.73
N PHE A 363 -12.14 -5.14 6.71
CA PHE A 363 -11.47 -6.39 6.35
C PHE A 363 -10.07 -6.40 6.98
N GLU A 364 -9.75 -7.41 7.78
CA GLU A 364 -8.42 -7.56 8.36
C GLU A 364 -7.47 -8.24 7.35
N THR A 365 -6.48 -7.48 6.86
CA THR A 365 -5.38 -7.98 6.01
C THR A 365 -4.10 -8.09 6.81
N THR A 366 -3.39 -9.22 6.68
CA THR A 366 -2.09 -9.42 7.36
C THR A 366 -0.97 -8.75 6.57
N GLU A 367 -0.60 -7.53 6.96
CA GLU A 367 0.61 -6.86 6.48
C GLU A 367 1.86 -7.44 7.13
N THR A 368 3.04 -7.28 6.51
CA THR A 368 4.31 -7.83 7.02
C THR A 368 5.37 -6.76 7.25
N LYS A 369 5.99 -6.75 8.44
CA LYS A 369 7.19 -5.95 8.73
C LYS A 369 8.44 -6.80 8.53
N ILE A 370 9.37 -6.32 7.72
CA ILE A 370 10.71 -6.89 7.57
C ILE A 370 11.58 -6.40 8.75
N ILE A 371 12.23 -7.32 9.45
CA ILE A 371 13.17 -7.02 10.55
C ILE A 371 14.59 -7.34 10.07
N SER A 372 15.45 -6.32 10.04
CA SER A 372 16.86 -6.44 9.65
C SER A 372 17.81 -6.28 10.85
N ASP A 373 19.04 -6.75 10.70
CA ASP A 373 20.16 -6.39 11.58
C ASP A 373 20.76 -5.01 11.23
N ASP A 374 21.75 -4.57 12.02
CA ASP A 374 22.43 -3.29 11.81
C ASP A 374 23.15 -3.22 10.45
N ASN A 375 23.63 -4.36 9.93
CA ASN A 375 24.25 -4.48 8.60
C ASN A 375 23.21 -4.41 7.45
N GLY A 376 21.92 -4.59 7.76
CA GLY A 376 20.81 -4.58 6.82
C GLY A 376 20.32 -5.96 6.38
N ARG A 377 20.94 -7.05 6.84
CA ARG A 377 20.51 -8.42 6.53
C ARG A 377 19.17 -8.71 7.21
N ILE A 378 18.25 -9.32 6.47
CA ILE A 378 16.92 -9.66 6.96
C ILE A 378 17.05 -10.81 7.96
N GLN A 379 16.72 -10.56 9.23
CA GLN A 379 16.68 -11.59 10.27
C GLN A 379 15.40 -12.43 10.17
N ARG A 380 14.27 -11.78 9.90
CA ARG A 380 12.94 -12.40 9.79
C ARG A 380 11.92 -11.45 9.20
N ILE A 381 10.84 -12.01 8.69
CA ILE A 381 9.61 -11.32 8.30
C ILE A 381 8.55 -11.68 9.35
N VAL A 382 7.80 -10.68 9.84
CA VAL A 382 6.77 -10.87 10.89
C VAL A 382 5.46 -10.18 10.51
N PRO A 383 4.29 -10.70 10.93
CA PRO A 383 3.02 -10.03 10.70
C PRO A 383 2.91 -8.76 11.55
N SER A 384 2.31 -7.71 10.97
CA SER A 384 1.98 -6.47 11.67
C SER A 384 0.74 -6.65 12.55
N VAL A 385 0.73 -6.05 13.76
CA VAL A 385 -0.33 -6.26 14.76
C VAL A 385 -1.08 -4.95 15.04
N ARG A 386 -2.19 -4.72 14.31
CA ARG A 386 -3.11 -3.57 14.46
C ARG A 386 -3.91 -3.67 15.76
N ASN A 387 -3.28 -3.29 16.87
CA ASN A 387 -3.86 -3.25 18.21
C ASN A 387 -4.80 -2.04 18.44
N ASP A 388 -5.50 -2.01 19.58
CA ASP A 388 -6.44 -0.93 19.95
C ASP A 388 -5.86 0.48 19.90
N ALA A 389 -4.56 0.69 20.13
CA ALA A 389 -3.94 2.02 20.06
C ALA A 389 -3.88 2.54 18.60
N HIS A 390 -3.62 1.65 17.63
CA HIS A 390 -3.71 2.00 16.21
C HIS A 390 -5.16 2.35 15.83
N LYS A 391 -6.12 1.50 16.25
CA LYS A 391 -7.54 1.67 15.95
C LYS A 391 -8.12 2.95 16.62
N LEU A 392 -7.59 3.36 17.77
CA LEU A 392 -7.92 4.60 18.49
C LEU A 392 -7.49 5.86 17.72
N ILE A 393 -6.23 5.91 17.23
CA ILE A 393 -5.76 7.02 16.40
C ILE A 393 -6.51 7.03 15.06
N GLU A 394 -6.72 5.87 14.43
CA GLU A 394 -7.47 5.74 13.18
C GLU A 394 -8.87 6.38 13.29
N GLU A 395 -9.68 6.03 14.30
CA GLU A 395 -11.02 6.63 14.47
C GLU A 395 -10.97 8.14 14.79
N ALA A 396 -9.98 8.62 15.55
CA ALA A 396 -9.81 10.04 15.83
C ALA A 396 -9.47 10.84 14.56
N MET A 397 -8.57 10.32 13.72
CA MET A 397 -8.22 10.93 12.43
C MET A 397 -9.36 10.85 11.42
N LEU A 398 -10.13 9.75 11.40
CA LEU A 398 -11.35 9.63 10.60
C LEU A 398 -12.38 10.71 10.96
N ALA A 399 -12.61 10.96 12.26
CA ALA A 399 -13.54 12.01 12.71
C ALA A 399 -13.11 13.41 12.24
N ALA A 400 -11.83 13.76 12.40
CA ALA A 400 -11.30 15.05 11.94
C ALA A 400 -11.37 15.20 10.41
N ASN A 401 -10.99 14.15 9.67
CA ASN A 401 -11.06 14.09 8.20
C ASN A 401 -12.49 14.28 7.65
N VAL A 402 -13.52 13.75 8.34
CA VAL A 402 -14.93 13.97 7.99
C VAL A 402 -15.36 15.41 8.29
N CYS A 403 -15.01 15.95 9.45
CA CYS A 403 -15.28 17.36 9.79
C CYS A 403 -14.66 18.32 8.76
N SER A 404 -13.44 18.04 8.27
CA SER A 404 -12.80 18.85 7.24
C SER A 404 -13.55 18.81 5.91
N ALA A 405 -14.05 17.64 5.51
CA ALA A 405 -14.84 17.51 4.29
C ALA A 405 -16.19 18.26 4.39
N GLU A 406 -16.91 18.10 5.51
CA GLU A 406 -18.17 18.80 5.75
C GLU A 406 -17.98 20.33 5.85
N PHE A 407 -16.91 20.80 6.51
CA PHE A 407 -16.58 22.21 6.62
C PHE A 407 -16.36 22.86 5.24
N ILE A 408 -15.57 22.21 4.38
CA ILE A 408 -15.27 22.70 3.03
C ILE A 408 -16.53 22.67 2.15
N GLN A 409 -17.31 21.58 2.21
CA GLN A 409 -18.55 21.42 1.46
C GLN A 409 -19.61 22.46 1.86
N THR A 410 -19.79 22.72 3.16
CA THR A 410 -20.75 23.71 3.68
C THR A 410 -20.42 25.13 3.24
N HIS A 411 -19.14 25.50 3.23
CA HIS A 411 -18.69 26.80 2.73
C HIS A 411 -18.62 26.88 1.19
N LYS A 412 -18.77 25.75 0.48
CA LYS A 412 -18.74 25.64 -0.99
C LYS A 412 -17.39 26.00 -1.63
N HIS A 413 -16.29 25.68 -0.94
CA HIS A 413 -14.94 25.86 -1.49
C HIS A 413 -14.51 24.63 -2.30
N LEU A 414 -13.67 24.85 -3.32
CA LEU A 414 -12.95 23.77 -3.98
C LEU A 414 -11.78 23.31 -3.09
N ALA A 415 -11.63 21.99 -2.96
CA ALA A 415 -10.51 21.29 -2.35
C ALA A 415 -10.43 19.88 -2.94
N LEU A 416 -9.41 19.10 -2.59
CA LEU A 416 -9.40 17.66 -2.91
C LEU A 416 -10.20 16.89 -1.85
N TYR A 417 -11.18 16.11 -2.29
CA TYR A 417 -11.80 15.03 -1.52
C TYR A 417 -11.04 13.74 -1.77
N ARG A 418 -11.03 12.83 -0.79
CA ARG A 418 -10.54 11.46 -0.93
C ARG A 418 -11.74 10.58 -1.24
N VAL A 419 -11.99 10.34 -2.51
CA VAL A 419 -13.15 9.58 -2.99
C VAL A 419 -12.82 8.11 -3.19
N HIS A 420 -13.79 7.24 -2.95
CA HIS A 420 -13.73 5.81 -3.21
C HIS A 420 -15.13 5.38 -3.65
N GLU A 421 -15.28 5.04 -4.93
CA GLU A 421 -16.57 4.64 -5.49
C GLU A 421 -16.83 3.14 -5.33
N GLY A 422 -18.11 2.76 -5.34
CA GLY A 422 -18.52 1.37 -5.28
C GLY A 422 -18.07 0.54 -6.50
N PRO A 423 -18.11 -0.80 -6.42
CA PRO A 423 -17.76 -1.70 -7.51
C PRO A 423 -18.41 -1.34 -8.86
N THR A 424 -17.65 -1.46 -9.95
CA THR A 424 -18.16 -1.24 -11.32
C THR A 424 -19.19 -2.31 -11.72
N PRO A 425 -20.10 -2.07 -12.68
CA PRO A 425 -21.14 -3.03 -13.05
C PRO A 425 -20.62 -4.44 -13.36
N GLU A 426 -19.47 -4.54 -14.02
CA GLU A 426 -18.79 -5.79 -14.36
C GLU A 426 -18.28 -6.51 -13.11
N LYS A 427 -17.66 -5.77 -12.18
CA LYS A 427 -17.19 -6.31 -10.90
C LYS A 427 -18.35 -6.73 -10.00
N ARG A 428 -19.48 -6.00 -10.00
CA ARG A 428 -20.71 -6.37 -9.26
C ARG A 428 -21.27 -7.69 -9.74
N GLU A 429 -21.43 -7.86 -11.05
CA GLU A 429 -22.02 -9.09 -11.59
C GLU A 429 -21.07 -10.30 -11.44
N ALA A 430 -19.77 -10.11 -11.62
CA ALA A 430 -18.77 -11.14 -11.31
C ALA A 430 -18.84 -11.59 -9.83
N LEU A 431 -18.93 -10.63 -8.89
CA LEU A 431 -19.10 -10.92 -7.46
C LEU A 431 -20.42 -11.68 -7.17
N ARG A 432 -21.55 -11.28 -7.78
CA ARG A 432 -22.82 -12.01 -7.64
C ARG A 432 -22.72 -13.45 -8.14
N GLN A 433 -22.05 -13.67 -9.27
CA GLN A 433 -21.88 -15.01 -9.83
C GLN A 433 -20.99 -15.88 -8.95
N PHE A 434 -19.89 -15.33 -8.42
CA PHE A 434 -19.04 -15.99 -7.42
C PHE A 434 -19.83 -16.37 -6.14
N LEU A 435 -20.56 -15.43 -5.54
CA LEU A 435 -21.35 -15.67 -4.33
C LEU A 435 -22.43 -16.75 -4.55
N ARG A 436 -23.15 -16.69 -5.69
CA ARG A 436 -24.12 -17.73 -6.10
C ARG A 436 -23.45 -19.09 -6.28
N ALA A 437 -22.24 -19.14 -6.86
CA ALA A 437 -21.51 -20.39 -7.12
C ALA A 437 -20.99 -21.09 -5.84
N LEU A 438 -20.85 -20.35 -4.74
CA LEU A 438 -20.57 -20.82 -3.37
C LEU A 438 -21.83 -21.09 -2.52
N GLY A 439 -23.02 -20.92 -3.09
CA GLY A 439 -24.31 -21.13 -2.41
C GLY A 439 -24.65 -20.04 -1.38
N ILE A 440 -24.05 -18.85 -1.48
CA ILE A 440 -24.32 -17.73 -0.58
C ILE A 440 -25.62 -17.05 -1.04
N ALA A 441 -26.71 -17.33 -0.34
CA ALA A 441 -28.06 -16.90 -0.71
C ALA A 441 -28.38 -15.41 -0.37
N MET A 442 -27.41 -14.65 0.13
CA MET A 442 -27.58 -13.23 0.40
C MET A 442 -27.67 -12.43 -0.91
N PRO A 443 -28.76 -11.69 -1.16
CA PRO A 443 -28.85 -10.84 -2.34
C PRO A 443 -27.90 -9.65 -2.19
N LEU A 444 -27.16 -9.36 -3.26
CA LEU A 444 -26.41 -8.12 -3.44
C LEU A 444 -27.23 -7.23 -4.39
N SER A 445 -27.55 -6.01 -3.97
CA SER A 445 -28.43 -5.10 -4.72
C SER A 445 -27.80 -4.57 -6.02
N GLU A 446 -28.55 -3.79 -6.81
CA GLU A 446 -28.02 -3.22 -8.06
C GLU A 446 -27.00 -2.10 -7.82
N GLU A 447 -27.14 -1.34 -6.74
CA GLU A 447 -26.15 -0.36 -6.29
C GLU A 447 -25.79 -0.69 -4.82
N PRO A 448 -24.92 -1.69 -4.61
CA PRO A 448 -24.72 -2.29 -3.29
C PRO A 448 -24.19 -1.29 -2.28
N LEU A 449 -24.77 -1.30 -1.08
CA LEU A 449 -24.28 -0.50 0.04
C LEU A 449 -23.05 -1.14 0.71
N PRO A 450 -22.17 -0.35 1.35
CA PRO A 450 -21.07 -0.87 2.17
C PRO A 450 -21.54 -1.84 3.27
N SER A 451 -22.74 -1.62 3.80
CA SER A 451 -23.40 -2.48 4.78
C SER A 451 -23.76 -3.88 4.23
N GLU A 452 -24.08 -4.01 2.94
CA GLU A 452 -24.30 -5.32 2.30
C GLU A 452 -22.99 -6.10 2.24
N PHE A 453 -21.89 -5.42 1.90
CA PHE A 453 -20.54 -5.99 1.89
C PHE A 453 -20.11 -6.48 3.28
N GLN A 454 -20.30 -5.64 4.30
CA GLN A 454 -19.99 -6.00 5.69
C GLN A 454 -20.87 -7.16 6.16
N ALA A 455 -22.18 -7.16 5.87
CA ALA A 455 -23.09 -8.24 6.25
C ALA A 455 -22.69 -9.58 5.62
N ILE A 456 -22.27 -9.60 4.35
CA ILE A 456 -21.74 -10.82 3.70
C ILE A 456 -20.45 -11.27 4.38
N ALA A 457 -19.53 -10.34 4.68
CA ALA A 457 -18.25 -10.65 5.34
C ALA A 457 -18.45 -11.28 6.73
N GLU A 458 -19.41 -10.79 7.50
CA GLU A 458 -19.75 -11.28 8.84
C GLU A 458 -20.49 -12.63 8.78
N ALA A 459 -21.50 -12.77 7.92
CA ALA A 459 -22.27 -14.00 7.75
C ALA A 459 -21.46 -15.16 7.15
N THR A 460 -20.28 -14.89 6.58
CA THR A 460 -19.38 -15.89 6.01
C THR A 460 -18.14 -16.16 6.85
N ARG A 461 -17.91 -15.41 7.94
CA ARG A 461 -16.68 -15.46 8.78
C ARG A 461 -16.26 -16.88 9.18
N ASP A 462 -17.20 -17.72 9.60
CA ASP A 462 -16.91 -19.05 10.16
C ASP A 462 -16.86 -20.16 9.09
N ARG A 463 -16.91 -19.81 7.79
CA ARG A 463 -16.83 -20.77 6.68
C ARG A 463 -15.38 -21.09 6.30
N PRO A 464 -15.08 -22.31 5.81
CA PRO A 464 -13.74 -22.66 5.29
C PRO A 464 -13.26 -21.78 4.12
N ASP A 465 -14.18 -21.14 3.38
CA ASP A 465 -13.91 -20.25 2.24
C ASP A 465 -14.00 -18.75 2.60
N ALA A 466 -14.08 -18.39 3.90
CA ALA A 466 -14.21 -17.00 4.35
C ALA A 466 -13.13 -16.06 3.77
N GLN A 467 -11.87 -16.47 3.79
CA GLN A 467 -10.75 -15.70 3.23
C GLN A 467 -10.89 -15.48 1.72
N GLN A 468 -11.40 -16.48 0.99
CA GLN A 468 -11.67 -16.36 -0.45
C GLN A 468 -12.79 -15.34 -0.72
N ILE A 469 -13.85 -15.38 0.10
CA ILE A 469 -14.99 -14.47 0.01
C ILE A 469 -14.57 -13.03 0.33
N HIS A 470 -13.84 -12.80 1.44
CA HIS A 470 -13.30 -11.49 1.80
C HIS A 470 -12.36 -10.94 0.73
N THR A 471 -11.52 -11.79 0.14
CA THR A 471 -10.62 -11.43 -0.97
C THR A 471 -11.40 -11.02 -2.23
N MET A 472 -12.51 -11.69 -2.56
CA MET A 472 -13.36 -11.31 -3.69
C MET A 472 -14.14 -10.02 -3.43
N LEU A 473 -14.64 -9.81 -2.21
CA LEU A 473 -15.25 -8.54 -1.80
C LEU A 473 -14.25 -7.39 -1.97
N LEU A 474 -13.03 -7.51 -1.44
CA LEU A 474 -11.93 -6.54 -1.61
C LEU A 474 -11.61 -6.29 -3.09
N ARG A 475 -11.34 -7.35 -3.88
CA ARG A 475 -10.98 -7.23 -5.31
C ARG A 475 -12.10 -6.61 -6.17
N SER A 476 -13.37 -6.70 -5.73
CA SER A 476 -14.51 -6.07 -6.41
C SER A 476 -14.56 -4.54 -6.27
N MET A 477 -13.91 -3.96 -5.25
CA MET A 477 -13.94 -2.51 -5.00
C MET A 477 -13.11 -1.72 -6.03
N GLN A 478 -13.25 -0.40 -6.02
CA GLN A 478 -12.37 0.50 -6.78
C GLN A 478 -11.13 0.88 -5.95
N GLN A 479 -10.16 1.55 -6.58
CA GLN A 479 -9.08 2.22 -5.85
C GLN A 479 -9.54 3.64 -5.48
N ALA A 480 -9.26 4.05 -4.24
CA ALA A 480 -9.51 5.43 -3.81
C ALA A 480 -8.57 6.41 -4.54
N ILE A 481 -9.04 7.64 -4.78
CA ILE A 481 -8.29 8.70 -5.48
C ILE A 481 -8.57 10.08 -4.86
N TYR A 482 -7.78 11.07 -5.24
CA TYR A 482 -8.07 12.48 -4.93
C TYR A 482 -8.83 13.14 -6.09
N SER A 483 -9.92 13.84 -5.76
CA SER A 483 -10.86 14.44 -6.73
C SER A 483 -11.46 15.74 -6.16
N PRO A 484 -11.63 16.82 -6.94
CA PRO A 484 -12.42 17.97 -6.48
C PRO A 484 -13.92 17.72 -6.41
N HIS A 485 -14.40 16.70 -7.12
CA HIS A 485 -15.79 16.26 -7.06
C HIS A 485 -15.94 15.21 -5.96
N ASN A 486 -16.80 15.47 -4.97
CA ASN A 486 -17.12 14.51 -3.92
C ASN A 486 -18.13 13.46 -4.44
N SER A 487 -17.70 12.20 -4.55
CA SER A 487 -18.55 11.02 -4.79
C SER A 487 -18.65 10.07 -3.58
N GLY A 488 -18.24 10.53 -2.39
CA GLY A 488 -18.23 9.76 -1.15
C GLY A 488 -17.05 8.78 -1.05
N HIS A 489 -17.00 8.01 0.04
CA HIS A 489 -15.96 7.02 0.30
C HIS A 489 -16.54 5.67 0.75
N PHE A 490 -16.80 4.79 -0.23
CA PHE A 490 -17.48 3.50 -0.12
C PHE A 490 -17.01 2.67 1.07
N GLY A 491 -15.72 2.30 1.12
CA GLY A 491 -15.18 1.44 2.19
C GLY A 491 -15.31 2.00 3.62
N LEU A 492 -15.49 3.31 3.80
CA LEU A 492 -15.66 3.93 5.11
C LEU A 492 -17.14 4.31 5.41
N ALA A 493 -18.03 4.08 4.44
CA ALA A 493 -19.44 4.47 4.46
C ALA A 493 -19.67 5.97 4.77
N TYR A 494 -18.79 6.86 4.29
CA TYR A 494 -18.93 8.31 4.45
C TYR A 494 -19.43 8.99 3.16
N ALA A 495 -20.36 9.93 3.29
CA ALA A 495 -20.89 10.73 2.18
C ALA A 495 -19.94 11.87 1.74
N ALA A 496 -19.02 12.27 2.60
CA ALA A 496 -17.94 13.21 2.31
C ALA A 496 -16.71 12.80 3.12
N TYR A 497 -15.52 12.82 2.49
CA TYR A 497 -14.27 12.47 3.15
C TYR A 497 -13.09 13.17 2.45
N THR A 498 -12.13 13.65 3.23
CA THR A 498 -10.87 14.22 2.73
C THR A 498 -9.73 13.87 3.67
N HIS A 499 -8.49 13.99 3.21
CA HIS A 499 -7.32 13.87 4.07
C HIS A 499 -6.89 15.26 4.56
N PHE A 500 -6.91 15.46 5.87
CA PHE A 500 -6.49 16.68 6.58
C PHE A 500 -5.34 16.41 7.57
N THR A 501 -5.21 15.16 8.02
CA THR A 501 -4.48 14.74 9.21
C THR A 501 -3.01 14.35 8.98
N SER A 502 -2.45 14.52 7.77
CA SER A 502 -1.02 14.23 7.53
C SER A 502 -0.29 15.15 6.53
N PRO A 503 -0.29 16.48 6.73
CA PRO A 503 0.29 17.45 5.80
C PRO A 503 1.82 17.44 5.73
N ILE A 504 2.55 16.79 6.65
CA ILE A 504 4.01 16.64 6.54
C ILE A 504 4.39 15.70 5.39
N ARG A 505 3.51 14.72 5.10
CA ARG A 505 3.78 13.60 4.19
C ARG A 505 2.77 13.43 3.05
N ARG A 506 1.72 14.26 2.98
CA ARG A 506 0.73 14.27 1.89
C ARG A 506 0.40 15.69 1.44
N TYR A 507 0.55 15.98 0.15
CA TYR A 507 0.26 17.30 -0.43
C TYR A 507 -1.25 17.65 -0.47
N PRO A 508 -2.18 16.68 -0.69
CA PRO A 508 -3.63 16.95 -0.55
C PRO A 508 -4.00 17.55 0.81
N ASP A 509 -3.45 17.04 1.91
CA ASP A 509 -3.67 17.57 3.26
C ASP A 509 -3.15 19.01 3.40
N LEU A 510 -1.97 19.31 2.83
CA LEU A 510 -1.43 20.66 2.80
C LEU A 510 -2.35 21.63 2.02
N LEU A 511 -2.97 21.19 0.92
CA LEU A 511 -3.99 21.98 0.21
C LEU A 511 -5.27 22.14 1.04
N VAL A 512 -5.73 21.10 1.74
CA VAL A 512 -6.90 21.15 2.64
C VAL A 512 -6.68 22.14 3.79
N HIS A 513 -5.49 22.14 4.41
CA HIS A 513 -5.09 23.15 5.41
C HIS A 513 -5.16 24.58 4.85
N ARG A 514 -4.67 24.80 3.62
CA ARG A 514 -4.74 26.11 2.94
C ARG A 514 -6.18 26.55 2.66
N VAL A 515 -7.06 25.62 2.25
CA VAL A 515 -8.50 25.91 2.05
C VAL A 515 -9.19 26.25 3.37
N ILE A 516 -8.96 25.48 4.44
CA ILE A 516 -9.51 25.74 5.78
C ILE A 516 -9.04 27.10 6.29
N LYS A 517 -7.74 27.42 6.20
CA LYS A 517 -7.20 28.76 6.53
C LYS A 517 -7.78 29.89 5.67
N GLY A 518 -8.15 29.60 4.42
CA GLY A 518 -8.88 30.53 3.56
C GLY A 518 -10.25 30.84 4.13
N ILE A 519 -11.06 29.80 4.38
CA ILE A 519 -12.41 29.89 4.94
C ILE A 519 -12.40 30.68 6.27
N LEU A 520 -11.50 30.32 7.20
CA LEU A 520 -11.35 31.01 8.49
C LEU A 520 -10.95 32.48 8.38
N LYS A 521 -10.37 32.90 7.24
CA LYS A 521 -10.01 34.30 6.93
C LYS A 521 -11.04 34.99 6.02
N GLY A 522 -12.19 34.35 5.75
CA GLY A 522 -13.23 34.86 4.86
C GLY A 522 -12.81 34.95 3.38
N LYS A 523 -11.89 34.10 2.93
CA LYS A 523 -11.26 34.17 1.59
C LYS A 523 -11.27 32.82 0.88
N ALA A 524 -11.57 32.82 -0.42
CA ALA A 524 -11.30 31.67 -1.27
C ALA A 524 -9.78 31.45 -1.40
N TYR A 525 -9.29 30.27 -1.06
CA TYR A 525 -7.96 29.85 -1.48
C TYR A 525 -7.97 29.66 -3.01
N VAL A 526 -6.97 30.24 -3.67
CA VAL A 526 -6.78 30.10 -5.12
C VAL A 526 -5.57 29.19 -5.31
N LEU A 527 -5.81 28.02 -5.89
CA LEU A 527 -4.75 27.13 -6.35
C LEU A 527 -3.93 27.89 -7.43
N PRO A 528 -2.60 27.90 -7.36
CA PRO A 528 -1.78 28.54 -8.39
C PRO A 528 -1.86 27.75 -9.70
N GLU A 529 -1.32 28.32 -10.79
CA GLU A 529 -1.02 27.53 -11.99
C GLU A 529 0.16 26.60 -11.67
N LEU A 530 -0.17 25.40 -11.20
CA LEU A 530 0.77 24.32 -10.90
C LEU A 530 1.39 23.77 -12.20
N PRO A 531 2.66 23.32 -12.18
CA PRO A 531 3.26 22.70 -13.35
C PRO A 531 2.47 21.46 -13.78
N THR A 532 2.19 21.35 -15.07
CA THR A 532 1.50 20.20 -15.65
C THR A 532 2.32 18.93 -15.38
N PRO A 533 1.72 17.82 -14.91
CA PRO A 533 2.45 16.59 -14.70
C PRO A 533 3.18 16.14 -15.97
N THR A 534 4.45 15.74 -15.83
CA THR A 534 5.29 15.32 -16.96
C THR A 534 4.90 13.95 -17.54
N GLU A 535 3.94 13.25 -16.93
CA GLU A 535 3.23 12.11 -17.52
C GLU A 535 1.84 12.52 -18.06
N PRO A 536 1.52 12.22 -19.34
CA PRO A 536 0.23 12.56 -19.92
C PRO A 536 -0.87 11.60 -19.43
N LEU A 537 -1.53 11.98 -18.34
CA LEU A 537 -3.00 12.05 -18.14
C LEU A 537 -3.96 10.86 -18.47
N SER A 538 -3.54 9.80 -19.16
CA SER A 538 -4.40 9.21 -20.21
C SER A 538 -4.55 7.68 -20.23
N LYS A 539 -4.62 7.02 -19.06
CA LYS A 539 -5.15 5.63 -18.98
C LYS A 539 -5.89 5.25 -17.69
N ARG A 540 -5.92 6.12 -16.69
CA ARG A 540 -6.86 5.98 -15.58
C ARG A 540 -7.95 7.02 -15.78
N ARG A 541 -9.10 6.57 -16.29
CA ARG A 541 -10.34 7.37 -16.29
C ARG A 541 -10.47 8.05 -14.92
N MET A 542 -10.73 9.35 -14.90
CA MET A 542 -11.54 9.90 -13.81
C MET A 542 -12.85 9.08 -13.81
N PRO A 543 -13.23 8.41 -12.70
CA PRO A 543 -14.49 7.65 -12.66
C PRO A 543 -15.68 8.55 -13.01
N VAL A 544 -15.60 9.79 -12.53
CA VAL A 544 -16.39 10.93 -12.97
C VAL A 544 -15.90 11.41 -14.35
N ALA A 545 -16.55 10.94 -15.41
CA ALA A 545 -16.96 11.89 -16.44
C ALA A 545 -18.07 12.75 -15.82
N PRO A 546 -17.99 14.10 -15.84
CA PRO A 546 -18.99 14.94 -15.19
C PRO A 546 -20.37 14.70 -15.82
N LYS A 547 -21.42 14.62 -14.98
CA LYS A 547 -22.79 14.75 -15.47
C LYS A 547 -22.88 16.13 -16.14
N ALA A 548 -23.22 16.15 -17.44
CA ALA A 548 -23.13 17.36 -18.26
C ALA A 548 -23.91 18.55 -17.65
N ASP A 549 -25.04 18.24 -17.01
CA ASP A 549 -25.94 19.15 -16.30
C ASP A 549 -25.27 19.95 -15.17
N ALA A 550 -24.13 19.49 -14.64
CA ALA A 550 -23.40 20.15 -13.55
C ALA A 550 -22.43 21.24 -14.03
N GLN A 551 -22.09 21.28 -15.33
CA GLN A 551 -21.15 22.26 -15.89
C GLN A 551 -21.84 23.34 -16.76
N SER A 552 -23.12 23.15 -17.11
CA SER A 552 -23.93 24.09 -17.89
C SER A 552 -24.34 25.35 -17.09
N GLY A 553 -23.36 26.22 -16.81
CA GLY A 553 -23.57 27.50 -16.13
C GLY A 553 -22.31 28.14 -15.51
N LEU A 554 -21.18 27.43 -15.46
CA LEU A 554 -19.94 27.94 -14.87
C LEU A 554 -19.26 29.02 -15.75
N SER A 555 -18.61 30.00 -15.12
CA SER A 555 -17.80 30.98 -15.85
C SER A 555 -16.52 30.33 -16.41
N LYS A 556 -15.92 30.94 -17.46
CA LYS A 556 -14.63 30.50 -17.99
C LYS A 556 -13.51 30.48 -16.93
N THR A 557 -13.59 31.36 -15.93
CA THR A 557 -12.62 31.44 -14.82
C THR A 557 -12.82 30.29 -13.84
N ASP A 558 -14.06 29.90 -13.56
CA ASP A 558 -14.37 28.83 -12.60
C ASP A 558 -14.15 27.45 -13.23
N LEU A 559 -14.42 27.29 -14.53
CA LEU A 559 -14.00 26.12 -15.29
C LEU A 559 -12.47 25.92 -15.24
N LYS A 560 -11.68 26.99 -15.46
CA LYS A 560 -10.21 26.93 -15.29
C LYS A 560 -9.80 26.49 -13.88
N ARG A 561 -10.46 27.01 -12.83
CA ARG A 561 -10.18 26.63 -11.44
C ARG A 561 -10.48 25.15 -11.19
N VAL A 562 -11.63 24.64 -11.63
CA VAL A 562 -11.99 23.22 -11.50
C VAL A 562 -10.96 22.33 -12.19
N VAL A 563 -10.58 22.63 -13.43
CA VAL A 563 -9.55 21.89 -14.18
C VAL A 563 -8.19 21.89 -13.46
N GLY A 564 -7.80 23.00 -12.82
CA GLY A 564 -6.59 23.06 -12.00
C GLY A 564 -6.62 22.10 -10.79
N TRP A 565 -7.77 22.01 -10.11
CA TRP A 565 -7.95 21.05 -9.01
C TRP A 565 -8.06 19.59 -9.51
N GLU A 566 -8.66 19.34 -10.67
CA GLU A 566 -8.70 18.02 -11.31
C GLU A 566 -7.28 17.52 -11.65
N ALA A 567 -6.44 18.39 -12.22
CA ALA A 567 -5.04 18.12 -12.48
C ALA A 567 -4.24 17.83 -11.20
N ALA A 568 -4.40 18.64 -10.15
CA ALA A 568 -3.73 18.42 -8.86
C ALA A 568 -4.19 17.11 -8.18
N GLY A 569 -5.48 16.79 -8.24
CA GLY A 569 -6.04 15.53 -7.73
C GLY A 569 -5.50 14.31 -8.46
N LEU A 570 -5.40 14.37 -9.79
CA LEU A 570 -4.80 13.32 -10.60
C LEU A 570 -3.30 13.15 -10.29
N HIS A 571 -2.53 14.25 -10.22
CA HIS A 571 -1.10 14.24 -9.90
C HIS A 571 -0.81 13.58 -8.55
N CYS A 572 -1.51 14.01 -7.50
CA CYS A 572 -1.39 13.40 -6.17
C CYS A 572 -1.76 11.90 -6.19
N SER A 573 -2.79 11.52 -6.96
CA SER A 573 -3.21 10.13 -7.12
C SER A 573 -2.23 9.28 -7.94
N ILE A 574 -1.49 9.87 -8.90
CA ILE A 574 -0.41 9.18 -9.64
C ILE A 574 0.77 8.94 -8.69
N ASN A 575 1.19 9.97 -7.97
CA ASN A 575 2.37 9.92 -7.12
C ASN A 575 2.21 9.02 -5.89
N GLU A 576 1.00 8.96 -5.32
CA GLU A 576 0.61 7.96 -4.33
C GLU A 576 0.85 6.53 -4.84
N ARG A 577 0.40 6.22 -6.07
CA ARG A 577 0.61 4.89 -6.68
C ARG A 577 2.06 4.64 -7.06
N ARG A 578 2.80 5.65 -7.52
CA ARG A 578 4.25 5.59 -7.78
C ARG A 578 5.02 5.23 -6.51
N ALA A 579 4.64 5.80 -5.36
CA ALA A 579 5.21 5.49 -4.05
C ALA A 579 4.88 4.05 -3.61
N ASP A 580 3.61 3.64 -3.74
CA ASP A 580 3.12 2.29 -3.47
C ASP A 580 3.86 1.22 -4.29
N GLU A 581 3.95 1.42 -5.61
CA GLU A 581 4.58 0.49 -6.54
C GLU A 581 6.08 0.37 -6.29
N ALA A 582 6.78 1.49 -6.08
CA ALA A 582 8.21 1.46 -5.73
C ALA A 582 8.48 0.77 -4.38
N SER A 583 7.65 1.02 -3.36
CA SER A 583 7.82 0.42 -2.03
C SER A 583 7.61 -1.11 -2.07
N LYS A 584 6.58 -1.57 -2.80
CA LYS A 584 6.30 -3.00 -3.02
C LYS A 584 7.36 -3.68 -3.88
N ASP A 585 7.98 -2.96 -4.81
CA ASP A 585 9.09 -3.47 -5.64
C ASP A 585 10.38 -3.70 -4.83
N VAL A 586 10.64 -2.87 -3.82
CA VAL A 586 11.70 -3.09 -2.82
C VAL A 586 11.35 -4.23 -1.87
N GLU A 587 10.14 -4.25 -1.32
CA GLU A 587 9.68 -5.33 -0.42
C GLU A 587 9.77 -6.71 -1.11
N SER A 588 9.38 -6.78 -2.39
CA SER A 588 9.46 -8.00 -3.21
C SER A 588 10.91 -8.42 -3.47
N TRP A 589 11.82 -7.48 -3.71
CA TRP A 589 13.25 -7.78 -3.87
C TRP A 589 13.85 -8.31 -2.56
N LEU A 590 13.56 -7.67 -1.43
CA LEU A 590 14.01 -8.11 -0.10
C LEU A 590 13.44 -9.49 0.26
N LYS A 591 12.17 -9.76 -0.04
CA LYS A 591 11.56 -11.09 0.11
C LYS A 591 12.25 -12.14 -0.77
N CYS A 592 12.63 -11.82 -2.01
CA CYS A 592 13.44 -12.71 -2.83
C CYS A 592 14.86 -12.91 -2.26
N GLN A 593 15.52 -11.85 -1.79
CA GLN A 593 16.86 -11.93 -1.22
C GLN A 593 16.90 -12.85 0.02
N TYR A 594 15.87 -12.77 0.88
CA TYR A 594 15.69 -13.66 2.02
C TYR A 594 15.44 -15.11 1.60
N MET A 595 14.51 -15.35 0.67
CA MET A 595 14.21 -16.71 0.18
C MET A 595 15.37 -17.37 -0.58
N ARG A 596 16.39 -16.62 -1.02
CA ARG A 596 17.64 -17.17 -1.61
C ARG A 596 18.37 -18.12 -0.64
N GLU A 597 18.27 -17.88 0.67
CA GLU A 597 18.90 -18.74 1.70
C GLU A 597 18.06 -19.99 2.03
N HIS A 598 16.77 -20.00 1.65
CA HIS A 598 15.81 -21.09 1.87
C HIS A 598 15.61 -22.00 0.63
N LEU A 599 16.48 -21.91 -0.38
CA LEU A 599 16.32 -22.66 -1.63
C LEU A 599 16.51 -24.18 -1.42
N GLY A 600 15.50 -24.96 -1.83
CA GLY A 600 15.40 -26.40 -1.59
C GLY A 600 14.64 -26.79 -0.32
N GLU A 601 14.31 -25.86 0.57
CA GLU A 601 13.54 -26.14 1.79
C GLU A 601 12.04 -26.32 1.50
N GLU A 602 11.36 -27.05 2.38
CA GLU A 602 9.91 -27.30 2.31
C GLU A 602 9.15 -26.49 3.37
N PHE A 603 8.04 -25.89 2.96
CA PHE A 603 7.15 -25.09 3.81
C PHE A 603 5.69 -25.51 3.63
N ASP A 604 4.92 -25.40 4.70
CA ASP A 604 3.46 -25.39 4.62
C ASP A 604 3.01 -23.96 4.25
N GLY A 605 1.97 -23.85 3.41
CA GLY A 605 1.51 -22.57 2.88
C GLY A 605 0.07 -22.61 2.35
N THR A 606 -0.50 -21.44 2.13
CA THR A 606 -1.90 -21.26 1.75
C THR A 606 -2.03 -20.62 0.37
N VAL A 607 -2.90 -21.16 -0.50
CA VAL A 607 -3.15 -20.60 -1.84
C VAL A 607 -3.86 -19.24 -1.74
N THR A 608 -3.19 -18.15 -2.13
CA THR A 608 -3.64 -16.75 -2.00
C THR A 608 -4.19 -16.13 -3.29
N ALA A 609 -3.78 -16.64 -4.45
CA ALA A 609 -4.38 -16.31 -5.74
C ALA A 609 -4.25 -17.48 -6.72
N ILE A 610 -5.10 -17.48 -7.76
CA ILE A 610 -5.11 -18.51 -8.79
C ILE A 610 -5.19 -17.84 -10.16
N ALA A 611 -4.44 -18.35 -11.12
CA ALA A 611 -4.39 -17.89 -12.50
C ALA A 611 -4.30 -19.07 -13.47
N SER A 612 -4.50 -18.82 -14.76
CA SER A 612 -4.32 -19.83 -15.82
C SER A 612 -2.90 -20.38 -15.93
N MET A 613 -1.91 -19.71 -15.32
CA MET A 613 -0.51 -20.14 -15.26
C MET A 613 -0.14 -20.92 -13.99
N GLY A 614 -1.05 -21.07 -13.01
CA GLY A 614 -0.75 -21.79 -11.76
C GLY A 614 -1.38 -21.18 -10.50
N LEU A 615 -0.81 -21.55 -9.35
CA LEU A 615 -1.24 -21.15 -8.00
C LEU A 615 -0.23 -20.20 -7.40
N PHE A 616 -0.68 -19.08 -6.84
CA PHE A 616 0.11 -18.27 -5.93
C PHE A 616 -0.13 -18.78 -4.51
N VAL A 617 0.96 -19.07 -3.81
CA VAL A 617 0.95 -19.65 -2.46
C VAL A 617 1.73 -18.70 -1.55
N THR A 618 1.16 -18.33 -0.41
CA THR A 618 1.89 -17.62 0.65
C THR A 618 2.33 -18.62 1.71
N LEU A 619 3.60 -18.58 2.10
CA LEU A 619 4.17 -19.47 3.12
C LEU A 619 3.67 -19.08 4.52
N ASP A 620 3.09 -20.03 5.25
CA ASP A 620 2.36 -19.72 6.50
C ASP A 620 3.30 -19.22 7.63
N SER A 621 4.59 -19.59 7.60
CA SER A 621 5.59 -19.20 8.59
C SER A 621 6.44 -17.98 8.21
N LEU A 622 6.55 -17.65 6.91
CA LEU A 622 7.43 -16.59 6.40
C LEU A 622 6.69 -15.41 5.77
N TYR A 623 5.39 -15.56 5.46
CA TYR A 623 4.55 -14.54 4.82
C TYR A 623 5.13 -14.00 3.50
N VAL A 624 5.75 -14.89 2.73
CA VAL A 624 6.26 -14.65 1.37
C VAL A 624 5.39 -15.40 0.37
N GLU A 625 5.00 -14.73 -0.71
CA GLU A 625 4.24 -15.33 -1.82
C GLU A 625 5.19 -15.84 -2.92
N GLY A 626 4.86 -17.00 -3.50
CA GLY A 626 5.56 -17.58 -4.65
C GLY A 626 4.60 -18.38 -5.55
N LEU A 627 5.06 -18.69 -6.76
CA LEU A 627 4.25 -19.31 -7.81
C LEU A 627 4.52 -20.81 -7.92
N VAL A 628 3.50 -21.65 -7.70
CA VAL A 628 3.49 -23.02 -8.25
C VAL A 628 2.96 -22.93 -9.69
N HIS A 629 3.83 -23.13 -10.67
CA HIS A 629 3.45 -23.10 -12.09
C HIS A 629 2.54 -24.30 -12.43
N ILE A 630 1.63 -24.14 -13.40
CA ILE A 630 0.64 -25.16 -13.79
C ILE A 630 1.26 -26.52 -14.16
N THR A 631 2.50 -26.54 -14.67
CA THR A 631 3.24 -27.77 -14.99
C THR A 631 3.73 -28.54 -13.76
N GLU A 632 3.85 -27.88 -12.61
CA GLU A 632 4.29 -28.47 -11.33
C GLU A 632 3.07 -28.96 -10.50
N LEU A 633 1.85 -28.95 -11.08
CA LEU A 633 0.63 -29.50 -10.48
C LEU A 633 0.39 -30.99 -10.81
N GLY A 634 1.20 -31.59 -11.69
CA GLY A 634 1.15 -33.01 -12.08
C GLY A 634 0.59 -33.29 -13.48
N ASP A 635 0.59 -34.57 -13.86
CA ASP A 635 0.28 -35.05 -15.22
C ASP A 635 -1.22 -35.05 -15.59
N GLU A 636 -1.85 -33.87 -15.60
CA GLU A 636 -3.16 -33.65 -16.23
C GLU A 636 -3.38 -32.20 -16.68
N TYR A 637 -4.42 -31.98 -17.48
CA TYR A 637 -4.88 -30.64 -17.82
C TYR A 637 -5.72 -30.05 -16.69
N PHE A 638 -5.26 -28.95 -16.10
CA PHE A 638 -6.05 -28.13 -15.19
C PHE A 638 -6.77 -27.02 -15.96
N ARG A 639 -8.07 -26.84 -15.70
CA ARG A 639 -8.86 -25.71 -16.20
C ARG A 639 -9.13 -24.72 -15.07
N LEU A 640 -9.09 -23.43 -15.40
CA LEU A 640 -9.50 -22.36 -14.51
C LEU A 640 -11.03 -22.21 -14.59
N ASP A 641 -11.71 -22.43 -13.47
CA ASP A 641 -13.07 -21.92 -13.26
C ASP A 641 -12.94 -20.47 -12.76
N GLU A 642 -13.08 -19.51 -13.68
CA GLU A 642 -12.95 -18.08 -13.35
C GLU A 642 -14.04 -17.60 -12.38
N ILE A 643 -15.21 -18.24 -12.36
CA ILE A 643 -16.36 -17.87 -11.51
C ILE A 643 -16.16 -18.37 -10.08
N ARG A 644 -15.60 -19.57 -9.91
CA ARG A 644 -15.26 -20.14 -8.58
C ARG A 644 -13.87 -19.80 -8.09
N GLN A 645 -13.00 -19.33 -8.97
CA GLN A 645 -11.57 -19.14 -8.69
C GLN A 645 -10.93 -20.43 -8.18
N GLU A 646 -11.16 -21.55 -8.88
CA GLU A 646 -10.51 -22.85 -8.66
C GLU A 646 -9.78 -23.32 -9.94
N LEU A 647 -8.57 -23.88 -9.80
CA LEU A 647 -7.96 -24.72 -10.83
C LEU A 647 -8.42 -26.17 -10.60
N ARG A 648 -9.05 -26.77 -11.61
CA ARG A 648 -9.61 -28.12 -11.54
C ARG A 648 -9.00 -29.04 -12.59
N GLY A 649 -8.51 -30.20 -12.15
CA GLY A 649 -8.00 -31.26 -13.03
C GLY A 649 -9.13 -31.94 -13.80
N ASP A 650 -8.97 -32.05 -15.12
CA ASP A 650 -9.95 -32.68 -16.03
C ASP A 650 -10.13 -34.19 -15.78
N ARG A 651 -9.07 -34.88 -15.34
CA ARG A 651 -9.02 -36.35 -15.26
C ARG A 651 -9.23 -36.85 -13.84
N THR A 652 -8.60 -36.23 -12.85
CA THR A 652 -8.71 -36.63 -11.44
C THR A 652 -9.88 -35.97 -10.72
N GLY A 653 -10.30 -34.79 -11.19
CA GLY A 653 -11.23 -33.92 -10.46
C GLY A 653 -10.63 -33.24 -9.22
N ILE A 654 -9.30 -33.34 -9.01
CA ILE A 654 -8.56 -32.56 -7.99
C ILE A 654 -8.85 -31.07 -8.22
N ARG A 655 -8.94 -30.32 -7.13
CA ARG A 655 -9.16 -28.88 -7.17
C ARG A 655 -8.24 -28.16 -6.20
N TYR A 656 -7.69 -27.06 -6.68
CA TYR A 656 -7.01 -26.06 -5.87
C TYR A 656 -7.85 -24.80 -5.92
N ALA A 657 -8.34 -24.33 -4.77
CA ALA A 657 -9.07 -23.08 -4.60
C ALA A 657 -8.26 -22.14 -3.68
N MET A 658 -8.56 -20.84 -3.67
CA MET A 658 -7.95 -19.95 -2.66
C MET A 658 -8.33 -20.41 -1.24
N GLY A 659 -7.41 -20.29 -0.28
CA GLY A 659 -7.53 -20.88 1.05
C GLY A 659 -7.21 -22.37 1.13
N THR A 660 -6.84 -23.04 0.02
CA THR A 660 -6.36 -24.43 0.09
C THR A 660 -4.99 -24.48 0.76
N PRO A 661 -4.81 -25.24 1.85
CA PRO A 661 -3.49 -25.49 2.42
C PRO A 661 -2.74 -26.49 1.54
N VAL A 662 -1.48 -26.17 1.24
CA VAL A 662 -0.56 -26.94 0.40
C VAL A 662 0.81 -27.00 1.06
N ARG A 663 1.62 -27.99 0.66
CA ARG A 663 3.03 -28.08 1.05
C ARG A 663 3.89 -27.85 -0.18
N VAL A 664 4.85 -26.94 -0.10
CA VAL A 664 5.63 -26.47 -1.24
C VAL A 664 7.13 -26.48 -0.95
N GLN A 665 7.93 -26.77 -1.98
CA GLN A 665 9.39 -26.65 -1.93
C GLN A 665 9.84 -25.39 -2.70
N VAL A 666 10.78 -24.64 -2.13
CA VAL A 666 11.42 -23.50 -2.80
C VAL A 666 12.31 -24.02 -3.93
N SER A 667 11.89 -23.85 -5.19
CA SER A 667 12.55 -24.49 -6.33
C SER A 667 13.48 -23.55 -7.12
N ARG A 668 13.15 -22.26 -7.17
CA ARG A 668 13.95 -21.20 -7.77
C ARG A 668 13.64 -19.87 -7.10
N VAL A 669 14.64 -19.01 -7.01
CA VAL A 669 14.52 -17.60 -6.65
C VAL A 669 15.20 -16.78 -7.75
N ASP A 670 14.54 -15.72 -8.21
CA ASP A 670 14.98 -14.89 -9.33
C ASP A 670 14.87 -13.42 -8.93
N LEU A 671 16.01 -12.81 -8.58
CA LEU A 671 16.09 -11.44 -8.07
C LEU A 671 15.76 -10.41 -9.17
N ASP A 672 16.30 -10.61 -10.38
CA ASP A 672 16.08 -9.76 -11.55
C ASP A 672 14.58 -9.73 -11.94
N ALA A 673 13.89 -10.87 -11.85
CA ALA A 673 12.45 -10.96 -12.12
C ALA A 673 11.56 -10.63 -10.90
N ARG A 674 12.13 -10.52 -9.69
CA ARG A 674 11.43 -10.47 -8.39
C ARG A 674 10.42 -11.62 -8.25
N LYS A 675 10.88 -12.86 -8.45
CA LYS A 675 10.06 -14.07 -8.41
C LYS A 675 10.65 -15.15 -7.52
N ILE A 676 9.75 -15.94 -6.95
CA ILE A 676 10.03 -17.19 -6.25
C ILE A 676 9.12 -18.24 -6.87
N ASP A 677 9.70 -19.32 -7.39
CA ASP A 677 8.96 -20.43 -8.00
C ASP A 677 8.95 -21.65 -7.05
N PHE A 678 7.78 -22.23 -6.87
CA PHE A 678 7.51 -23.33 -5.95
C PHE A 678 7.14 -24.61 -6.69
N ARG A 679 7.44 -25.77 -6.08
CA ARG A 679 6.89 -27.07 -6.46
C ARG A 679 5.95 -27.60 -5.38
N LEU A 680 4.90 -28.31 -5.75
CA LEU A 680 4.10 -29.06 -4.77
C LEU A 680 4.87 -30.27 -4.26
N VAL A 681 4.93 -30.41 -2.94
CA VAL A 681 5.48 -31.59 -2.27
C VAL A 681 4.36 -32.62 -2.13
N ASN A 682 4.43 -33.69 -2.94
CA ASN A 682 3.48 -34.81 -2.90
C ASN A 682 3.74 -35.75 -1.70
N GLY A 683 3.78 -35.20 -0.49
CA GLY A 683 3.55 -35.97 0.74
C GLY A 683 2.05 -36.27 0.91
N GLU A 684 1.71 -37.25 1.75
CA GLU A 684 0.31 -37.66 2.00
C GLU A 684 -0.52 -36.49 2.55
N SER A 685 -1.19 -35.75 1.67
CA SER A 685 -2.02 -34.62 2.09
C SER A 685 -3.18 -35.12 2.95
N LYS A 686 -3.40 -34.47 4.09
CA LYS A 686 -4.59 -34.68 4.94
C LYS A 686 -5.84 -34.05 4.32
N GLY A 687 -5.92 -34.06 2.98
CA GLY A 687 -7.05 -33.64 2.17
C GLY A 687 -8.26 -34.52 2.45
N ARG A 688 -9.11 -34.04 3.35
CA ARG A 688 -10.37 -34.68 3.72
C ARG A 688 -11.24 -34.88 2.47
N LYS A 689 -11.31 -36.13 1.97
CA LYS A 689 -12.12 -36.48 0.79
C LYS A 689 -13.59 -36.13 1.01
N VAL A 690 -14.02 -34.96 0.53
CA VAL A 690 -15.43 -34.57 0.50
C VAL A 690 -16.10 -35.36 -0.62
N ALA A 691 -16.76 -36.45 -0.25
CA ALA A 691 -17.50 -37.27 -1.20
C ALA A 691 -18.77 -36.54 -1.67
N SER A 692 -18.83 -36.18 -2.95
CA SER A 692 -20.04 -35.66 -3.57
C SER A 692 -21.19 -36.67 -3.48
N PRO A 693 -22.43 -36.24 -3.21
CA PRO A 693 -23.59 -37.12 -3.33
C PRO A 693 -23.71 -37.66 -4.76
N ARG A 694 -23.90 -38.97 -4.91
CA ARG A 694 -24.23 -39.56 -6.22
C ARG A 694 -25.66 -39.18 -6.59
N SER A 695 -25.83 -38.30 -7.58
CA SER A 695 -27.10 -38.12 -8.28
C SER A 695 -27.52 -39.45 -8.92
N GLY A 696 -28.70 -39.96 -8.56
CA GLY A 696 -29.20 -41.25 -9.05
C GLY A 696 -29.42 -41.26 -10.56
N GLN A 697 -29.24 -42.44 -11.17
CA GLN A 697 -29.61 -42.65 -12.57
C GLN A 697 -31.14 -42.62 -12.73
N SER A 698 -31.59 -42.09 -13.86
CA SER A 698 -32.99 -42.15 -14.27
C SER A 698 -33.41 -43.58 -14.60
N MET A 699 -34.48 -44.06 -13.97
CA MET A 699 -35.32 -45.16 -14.49
C MET A 699 -36.76 -44.67 -14.59
N SER A 700 -37.49 -45.20 -15.56
CA SER A 700 -38.79 -44.69 -16.02
C SER A 700 -39.98 -45.56 -15.60
N GLN A 701 -41.18 -44.98 -15.75
CA GLN A 701 -42.49 -45.64 -15.71
C GLN A 701 -42.94 -46.29 -14.38
N GLY A 702 -43.91 -45.63 -13.72
CA GLY A 702 -45.32 -46.00 -13.92
C GLY A 702 -45.94 -47.08 -13.02
N GLY A 703 -47.05 -46.71 -12.36
CA GLY A 703 -48.18 -47.62 -12.13
C GLY A 703 -48.30 -48.29 -10.76
N GLY A 704 -49.12 -47.69 -9.89
CA GLY A 704 -50.34 -48.35 -9.39
C GLY A 704 -50.27 -49.53 -8.39
N ALA A 705 -50.82 -49.24 -7.20
CA ALA A 705 -51.69 -50.11 -6.40
C ALA A 705 -51.12 -51.15 -5.40
N ASP A 706 -51.93 -51.34 -4.35
CA ASP A 706 -52.18 -52.50 -3.50
C ASP A 706 -51.12 -53.08 -2.51
N ALA A 707 -51.31 -52.65 -1.26
CA ALA A 707 -51.82 -53.50 -0.15
C ALA A 707 -50.87 -54.28 0.79
N VAL A 708 -51.01 -53.95 2.09
CA VAL A 708 -51.12 -54.86 3.27
C VAL A 708 -49.93 -55.81 3.54
N ALA A 709 -48.96 -55.44 4.40
CA ALA A 709 -48.95 -55.68 5.87
C ALA A 709 -48.44 -57.10 6.28
N PRO A 710 -48.14 -57.43 7.57
CA PRO A 710 -48.28 -56.66 8.81
C PRO A 710 -47.00 -56.50 9.67
N LEU A 711 -47.17 -55.82 10.81
CA LEU A 711 -46.14 -55.66 11.86
C LEU A 711 -46.20 -56.80 12.89
N HIS A 712 -45.08 -57.04 13.56
CA HIS A 712 -45.00 -57.28 15.01
C HIS A 712 -44.09 -56.14 15.56
N GLN A 713 -44.40 -55.33 16.58
CA GLN A 713 -44.95 -55.57 17.94
C GLN A 713 -44.05 -56.51 18.79
N GLU A 714 -43.58 -56.16 19.99
CA GLU A 714 -44.04 -55.09 20.91
C GLU A 714 -42.99 -54.55 21.95
N THR A 715 -43.25 -53.33 22.44
CA THR A 715 -43.02 -52.77 23.81
C THR A 715 -41.64 -52.56 24.51
N ARG A 716 -41.41 -51.28 24.85
CA ARG A 716 -41.19 -50.67 26.21
C ARG A 716 -40.32 -51.35 27.30
N GLY A 717 -39.35 -50.59 27.84
CA GLY A 717 -38.78 -50.73 29.21
C GLY A 717 -37.36 -50.10 29.32
N ARG A 718 -37.08 -48.89 29.82
CA ARG A 718 -37.41 -48.11 31.05
C ARG A 718 -36.29 -48.15 32.12
N ALA A 719 -35.43 -47.12 32.09
CA ALA A 719 -34.65 -46.52 33.19
C ALA A 719 -33.53 -47.31 33.91
N GLY A 720 -32.50 -46.59 34.42
CA GLY A 720 -31.93 -46.89 35.74
C GLY A 720 -30.40 -46.86 35.97
N ALA A 721 -29.88 -45.69 36.35
CA ALA A 721 -28.80 -45.49 37.34
C ALA A 721 -27.32 -45.94 37.08
N LYS A 722 -26.44 -45.32 37.89
CA LYS A 722 -24.97 -45.44 38.08
C LYS A 722 -24.70 -46.37 39.30
N PRO A 723 -23.48 -46.90 39.64
CA PRO A 723 -22.27 -46.06 39.86
C PRO A 723 -20.82 -46.63 39.81
N TRP A 724 -19.89 -45.71 39.50
CA TRP A 724 -18.61 -45.40 40.16
C TRP A 724 -17.60 -46.49 40.59
N ALA A 725 -16.36 -46.37 40.09
CA ALA A 725 -15.11 -46.81 40.77
C ALA A 725 -14.05 -45.68 40.84
N LYS A 726 -13.16 -45.71 41.85
CA LYS A 726 -12.00 -44.79 42.10
C LYS A 726 -10.70 -45.64 42.00
N SER A 727 -9.46 -45.15 41.95
CA SER A 727 -8.86 -43.96 42.60
C SER A 727 -7.58 -43.48 41.86
N LYS A 728 -7.21 -42.18 41.93
CA LYS A 728 -6.08 -41.56 42.71
C LYS A 728 -4.65 -42.07 42.41
N ARG A 729 -3.55 -41.30 42.54
CA ARG A 729 -3.17 -39.85 42.46
C ARG A 729 -1.91 -39.63 43.32
N ARG A 730 -0.81 -39.09 42.76
CA ARG A 730 0.13 -38.24 43.54
C ARG A 730 1.09 -37.41 42.66
N SER A 731 1.66 -36.37 43.28
CA SER A 731 2.70 -35.46 42.78
C SER A 731 3.69 -35.15 43.92
N ALA A 732 4.93 -34.75 43.59
CA ALA A 732 5.94 -34.26 44.53
C ALA A 732 7.02 -33.42 43.79
N SER A 733 7.84 -32.66 44.53
CA SER A 733 8.73 -31.62 43.97
C SER A 733 9.98 -31.35 44.83
N SER A 734 11.17 -31.30 44.21
CA SER A 734 12.44 -30.76 44.73
C SER A 734 13.54 -30.93 43.66
N GLY A 735 14.66 -30.19 43.61
CA GLY A 735 15.13 -29.08 44.44
C GLY A 735 16.61 -29.23 44.89
N ALA A 736 17.44 -28.20 44.64
CA ALA A 736 18.78 -27.95 45.21
C ALA A 736 20.03 -28.79 44.78
N THR A 737 20.84 -28.18 43.89
CA THR A 737 22.30 -27.88 44.01
C THR A 737 23.36 -28.87 44.55
N GLU A 738 24.46 -28.96 43.76
CA GLU A 738 25.90 -28.83 44.12
C GLU A 738 26.86 -30.04 44.33
N LYS A 739 28.09 -29.80 43.81
CA LYS A 739 29.44 -30.26 44.19
C LYS A 739 30.02 -31.61 43.70
N SER A 740 31.19 -31.48 43.06
CA SER A 740 32.14 -32.52 42.62
C SER A 740 33.06 -32.98 43.78
N PRO A 741 33.98 -33.95 43.56
CA PRO A 741 35.36 -33.51 43.27
C PRO A 741 36.28 -34.47 42.46
N ARG A 742 37.08 -33.89 41.53
CA ARG A 742 38.51 -34.23 41.22
C ARG A 742 38.80 -35.65 40.67
N ARG A 743 39.90 -35.93 39.94
CA ARG A 743 41.21 -35.28 39.64
C ARG A 743 41.75 -35.95 38.33
N ASP A 744 42.90 -35.70 37.68
CA ASP A 744 44.08 -34.79 37.71
C ASP A 744 44.64 -34.82 36.24
N ALA A 745 45.79 -34.31 35.75
CA ALA A 745 46.92 -33.53 36.29
C ALA A 745 47.75 -32.86 35.16
N ARG A 746 48.37 -31.70 35.47
CA ARG A 746 49.67 -31.15 34.96
C ARG A 746 49.82 -30.70 33.48
N SER A 747 50.67 -29.72 33.12
CA SER A 747 51.40 -28.68 33.90
C SER A 747 52.15 -27.64 33.04
N ALA A 748 52.22 -26.37 33.51
CA ALA A 748 53.14 -25.26 33.09
C ALA A 748 53.06 -24.80 31.61
N GLY A 749 53.50 -23.60 31.17
CA GLY A 749 54.12 -22.40 31.77
C GLY A 749 54.44 -21.39 30.63
N LYS A 750 54.97 -20.16 30.77
CA LYS A 750 55.36 -19.30 31.92
C LYS A 750 55.44 -17.83 31.40
N ALA A 751 55.26 -16.80 32.23
CA ALA A 751 55.19 -15.37 31.81
C ALA A 751 56.55 -14.63 31.78
N ASN A 752 56.66 -13.54 30.99
CA ASN A 752 57.53 -12.39 31.27
C ASN A 752 57.18 -11.13 30.46
N ALA A 753 57.67 -9.94 30.85
CA ALA A 753 57.46 -8.67 30.14
C ALA A 753 58.65 -7.70 30.26
N SER A 754 59.01 -7.00 29.17
CA SER A 754 59.90 -5.81 29.17
C SER A 754 59.88 -5.12 27.79
N GLY A 755 59.64 -3.80 27.73
CA GLY A 755 59.52 -3.04 26.47
C GLY A 755 60.77 -2.27 26.04
N LYS A 756 60.65 -1.43 25.00
CA LYS A 756 61.56 -0.31 24.67
C LYS A 756 60.95 0.68 23.66
N LYS A 757 61.27 1.98 23.82
CA LYS A 757 61.23 3.03 22.77
C LYS A 757 62.67 3.31 22.30
N PRO A 758 62.90 3.77 21.06
CA PRO A 758 62.90 5.21 20.70
C PRO A 758 61.98 5.50 19.48
N ALA A 759 61.56 6.72 19.09
CA ALA A 759 61.92 8.12 19.36
C ALA A 759 62.85 8.81 18.32
N GLY A 760 62.23 9.55 17.36
CA GLY A 760 62.86 10.49 16.42
C GLY A 760 62.24 10.44 15.00
N LYS A 761 62.17 11.52 14.19
CA LYS A 761 62.50 12.94 14.46
C LYS A 761 62.00 13.89 13.32
N LYS A 762 61.08 14.83 13.62
CA LYS A 762 60.76 16.07 12.82
C LYS A 762 60.25 15.84 11.36
N SER A 763 59.70 16.81 10.60
CA SER A 763 59.53 18.27 10.79
C SER A 763 58.23 18.83 10.15
N LYS A 764 57.86 20.05 10.56
CA LYS A 764 57.02 21.02 9.84
C LYS A 764 57.60 21.31 8.42
N HIS A 765 56.91 21.92 7.44
CA HIS A 765 55.90 23.00 7.53
C HIS A 765 55.09 23.15 6.21
N ARG A 766 54.07 24.04 6.25
CA ARG A 766 53.50 24.92 5.19
C ARG A 766 53.87 24.63 3.71
N ARG A 767 52.91 24.78 2.77
CA ARG A 767 51.79 25.73 2.79
C ARG A 767 50.54 25.19 2.12
#